data_AF-A0A6D2HD04-F1
#
_entry.id   AF-A0A6D2HD04-F1
#
_cell.length_a   1.000
_cell.length_b   1.000
_cell.length_c   1.000
_cell.angle_alpha   90.00
_cell.angle_beta   90.00
_cell.angle_gamma   90.00
#
_symmetry.space_group_name_H-M   'P 1'
#
loop_
_entity.id
_entity.type
_entity.pdbx_description
1 polymer ?
#
loop_
_entity_poly.entity_id
_entity_poly.type
_entity_poly.pdbx_seq_one_letter_code
_entity_poly.pdbx_strand_id
1 'polypeptide(L)'
;MSMPLQRGISGARVSDQRDDSQMKDKTEKDDLIRGRSTESNTLTFRFPFAFLFSSSNNNHSSSKHGGENGFSGGDPYSSARSRHKLMLLFLKISLILIVVFALAGSFWWTVSISTSSRGHVYHNYRRLQEQLVSDLLDIGEISLGPNRWKELEYCTVESENHVPCFNATDESDRFCGGGTKMDCLLLPPVKYRVPLRWPTGKDIIWYHNVKINAQEVLTSGSITKRMMMVEEDQISFRSASSMSDEVEDYSHQIAQIIGIKNDNFIEAGVRTMLDIGCGYGSFGAHLLSKQLLTMCIANYEASGSQVQLTLERGLPAMIGSFTSKQLPYPSLSFDMLHCSGCGIDWDQKDGLLLVEVDRVLKPGGYFVWTSPLTNARNKENLKRWNFIRDFAESICWTLLPQQDKTVVWKKTVKTKCYSARKPGVGPSVCSKGHDVESPYYRPLQMCIGGTRSRRWTPIEGRTRWPGRSNMNKTELSLYGLHPEELGEYGENWRATVREYWSLLSPLIFSDHPKRPGDEDPSPPYNMLRNVLDMNAQYGGLNSALLEARKSVWVMNVVPTAGPNHLPMILDRGFVGVLHDWCEAFPTYPRTYDLVHADNLLSLQTSQRRSKCSLMDIFTEVDRLLRPEGWVIIRDTAQLVETARALTTQLKWEARVIEVESSSEQRLLICQKPLAKRQSS
;
A
#
# COMPACT_ATOMS: atom_id res chain seq x y z
N MET A 1 -58.84 -10.96 45.41
CA MET A 1 -60.31 -10.81 45.37
C MET A 1 -60.68 -9.89 44.22
N SER A 2 -61.71 -10.26 43.45
CA SER A 2 -62.48 -9.52 42.43
C SER A 2 -61.80 -9.04 41.11
N MET A 3 -61.76 -9.97 40.13
CA MET A 3 -62.28 -9.94 38.72
C MET A 3 -63.01 -8.67 38.17
N PRO A 4 -63.37 -8.57 36.84
CA PRO A 4 -62.70 -8.98 35.58
C PRO A 4 -63.03 -8.12 34.29
N LEU A 5 -62.45 -8.52 33.13
CA LEU A 5 -62.99 -8.63 31.73
C LEU A 5 -63.74 -7.48 30.95
N GLN A 6 -63.24 -7.28 29.72
CA GLN A 6 -63.91 -7.23 28.38
C GLN A 6 -64.37 -5.92 27.65
N ARG A 7 -64.10 -5.96 26.32
CA ARG A 7 -64.64 -5.22 25.12
C ARG A 7 -64.20 -3.75 24.95
N GLY A 8 -63.81 -3.20 23.79
CA GLY A 8 -63.90 -3.61 22.38
C GLY A 8 -64.65 -2.54 21.55
N ILE A 9 -64.09 -2.09 20.41
CA ILE A 9 -64.70 -1.46 19.18
C ILE A 9 -64.10 -0.08 18.75
N SER A 10 -63.28 -0.14 17.68
CA SER A 10 -63.28 0.60 16.39
C SER A 10 -63.63 2.11 16.26
N GLY A 11 -62.72 2.87 15.62
CA GLY A 11 -63.02 3.55 14.33
C GLY A 11 -62.70 5.05 14.13
N ALA A 12 -61.68 5.34 13.30
CA ALA A 12 -61.44 6.52 12.41
C ALA A 12 -61.29 7.94 13.04
N ARG A 13 -60.54 8.96 12.56
CA ARG A 13 -59.90 9.41 11.29
C ARG A 13 -58.65 10.26 11.64
N VAL A 14 -57.51 10.14 10.96
CA VAL A 14 -56.98 11.00 9.86
C VAL A 14 -57.05 12.52 10.10
N SER A 15 -55.88 13.16 10.20
CA SER A 15 -55.63 14.51 9.65
C SER A 15 -54.20 14.61 9.13
N ASP A 16 -54.11 14.94 7.84
CA ASP A 16 -52.95 15.37 7.08
C ASP A 16 -52.27 16.63 7.64
N GLN A 17 -50.97 16.76 7.40
CA GLN A 17 -50.41 17.93 6.71
C GLN A 17 -48.99 17.63 6.20
N ARG A 18 -48.86 17.52 4.88
CA ARG A 18 -47.63 17.66 4.09
C ARG A 18 -47.60 19.10 3.55
N ASP A 19 -46.43 19.74 3.59
CA ASP A 19 -46.12 20.87 2.72
C ASP A 19 -45.05 20.44 1.72
N ASP A 20 -45.44 20.44 0.45
CA ASP A 20 -44.60 20.35 -0.74
C ASP A 20 -44.10 21.75 -1.12
N SER A 21 -42.87 21.84 -1.61
CA SER A 21 -42.49 22.93 -2.54
C SER A 21 -41.74 22.35 -3.74
N GLN A 22 -42.49 22.21 -4.84
CA GLN A 22 -41.94 22.11 -6.19
C GLN A 22 -41.81 23.52 -6.76
N MET A 23 -40.73 23.79 -7.50
CA MET A 23 -40.70 24.87 -8.49
C MET A 23 -40.20 24.31 -9.82
N LYS A 24 -41.09 24.38 -10.82
CA LYS A 24 -40.93 23.86 -12.18
C LYS A 24 -40.84 25.05 -13.14
N ASP A 25 -39.81 24.99 -13.95
CA ASP A 25 -39.60 25.52 -15.31
C ASP A 25 -40.73 26.34 -15.96
N LYS A 26 -40.38 27.52 -16.51
CA LYS A 26 -41.12 28.14 -17.62
C LYS A 26 -40.23 29.08 -18.45
N THR A 27 -40.18 28.71 -19.72
CA THR A 27 -39.67 29.36 -20.91
C THR A 27 -40.38 30.68 -21.22
N GLU A 28 -39.65 31.68 -21.72
CA GLU A 28 -40.20 32.71 -22.61
C GLU A 28 -39.15 33.10 -23.67
N LYS A 29 -39.63 33.18 -24.92
CA LYS A 29 -38.97 33.39 -26.22
C LYS A 29 -39.94 34.33 -26.96
N ASP A 30 -39.56 35.46 -27.54
CA ASP A 30 -39.08 35.73 -28.91
C ASP A 30 -39.16 37.29 -29.06
N ASP A 31 -38.38 38.05 -29.83
CA ASP A 31 -38.24 38.12 -31.31
C ASP A 31 -37.03 39.05 -31.65
N LEU A 32 -36.04 38.64 -32.49
CA LEU A 32 -35.86 38.89 -33.96
C LEU A 32 -35.42 40.35 -34.32
N ILE A 33 -34.37 40.65 -35.12
CA ILE A 33 -34.10 40.30 -36.54
C ILE A 33 -32.60 40.55 -36.98
N ARG A 34 -32.09 39.63 -37.85
CA ARG A 34 -30.96 39.67 -38.85
C ARG A 34 -29.50 39.89 -38.40
N GLY A 35 -28.49 39.17 -38.90
CA GLY A 35 -28.41 38.09 -39.90
C GLY A 35 -26.96 37.72 -40.28
N ARG A 36 -26.82 36.60 -41.00
CA ARG A 36 -25.68 36.11 -41.83
C ARG A 36 -24.40 35.49 -41.21
N SER A 37 -24.37 34.16 -41.25
CA SER A 37 -23.41 33.25 -41.95
C SER A 37 -21.87 33.42 -41.80
N THR A 38 -21.27 32.37 -41.24
CA THR A 38 -20.04 31.63 -41.67
C THR A 38 -18.80 32.40 -42.14
N GLU A 39 -17.68 32.28 -41.41
CA GLU A 39 -16.50 31.49 -41.81
C GLU A 39 -15.30 31.74 -40.88
N SER A 40 -14.51 30.68 -40.71
CA SER A 40 -13.19 30.61 -40.11
C SER A 40 -12.21 31.63 -40.69
N ASN A 41 -11.40 32.29 -39.86
CA ASN A 41 -10.19 32.96 -40.31
C ASN A 41 -8.98 32.65 -39.42
N THR A 42 -8.11 31.83 -40.00
CA THR A 42 -6.67 31.72 -39.76
C THR A 42 -5.99 33.07 -39.97
N LEU A 43 -5.21 33.55 -38.99
CA LEU A 43 -4.35 34.73 -39.14
C LEU A 43 -2.91 34.30 -39.45
N THR A 44 -2.51 34.65 -40.67
CA THR A 44 -1.18 34.54 -41.26
C THR A 44 -0.23 35.61 -40.72
N PHE A 45 0.98 35.19 -40.38
CA PHE A 45 2.12 36.04 -40.04
C PHE A 45 2.64 36.80 -41.28
N ARG A 46 2.74 38.13 -41.19
CA ARG A 46 3.46 38.98 -42.16
C ARG A 46 4.86 39.28 -41.63
N PHE A 47 5.87 38.95 -42.43
CA PHE A 47 7.29 39.32 -42.25
C PHE A 47 7.59 40.70 -42.85
N PRO A 48 8.48 41.52 -42.24
CA PRO A 48 8.98 42.74 -42.85
C PRO A 48 10.47 42.61 -43.19
N PHE A 49 10.81 42.34 -44.44
CA PHE A 49 12.10 42.75 -45.02
C PHE A 49 11.92 42.94 -46.54
N ALA A 50 11.76 44.20 -46.94
CA ALA A 50 11.89 44.65 -48.31
C ALA A 50 13.02 45.68 -48.37
N PHE A 51 13.75 45.66 -49.48
CA PHE A 51 14.88 46.53 -49.86
C PHE A 51 16.29 46.05 -49.50
N LEU A 52 16.82 45.21 -50.38
CA LEU A 52 18.10 45.44 -51.07
C LEU A 52 18.06 44.66 -52.39
N PHE A 53 17.48 45.25 -53.45
CA PHE A 53 17.88 45.10 -54.85
C PHE A 53 17.07 46.11 -55.69
N SER A 54 17.73 47.18 -56.13
CA SER A 54 17.32 48.05 -57.24
C SER A 54 18.62 48.38 -57.98
N SER A 55 18.88 47.70 -59.09
CA SER A 55 18.59 48.12 -60.47
C SER A 55 19.85 48.68 -61.13
N SER A 56 20.36 47.94 -62.12
CA SER A 56 21.10 48.51 -63.24
C SER A 56 20.32 48.06 -64.49
N ASN A 57 19.56 49.01 -65.03
CA ASN A 57 18.83 48.91 -66.28
C ASN A 57 19.68 49.49 -67.41
N ASN A 58 19.57 48.89 -68.59
CA ASN A 58 19.40 49.49 -69.93
C ASN A 58 19.91 48.50 -70.98
N ASN A 59 19.36 48.31 -72.17
CA ASN A 59 18.10 48.67 -72.83
C ASN A 59 18.18 47.97 -74.21
N HIS A 60 17.05 47.65 -74.83
CA HIS A 60 16.64 48.12 -76.16
C HIS A 60 15.80 47.14 -76.97
N SER A 61 14.84 47.74 -77.64
CA SER A 61 13.93 47.21 -78.65
C SER A 61 14.56 47.14 -80.05
N SER A 62 14.05 46.16 -80.80
CA SER A 62 13.79 46.15 -82.25
C SER A 62 14.90 45.83 -83.26
N SER A 63 14.47 44.96 -84.18
CA SER A 63 14.73 44.94 -85.63
C SER A 63 15.61 43.82 -86.20
N LYS A 64 15.14 43.38 -87.37
CA LYS A 64 15.53 42.23 -88.19
C LYS A 64 16.71 42.57 -89.12
N HIS A 65 17.35 41.48 -89.59
CA HIS A 65 18.06 41.28 -90.86
C HIS A 65 19.55 41.67 -90.99
N GLY A 66 20.34 40.64 -91.33
CA GLY A 66 21.13 40.60 -92.57
C GLY A 66 22.62 40.91 -92.51
N GLY A 67 23.44 39.96 -92.98
CA GLY A 67 24.57 40.26 -93.88
C GLY A 67 25.99 40.39 -93.30
N GLU A 68 26.78 39.33 -93.49
CA GLU A 68 28.17 39.24 -94.00
C GLU A 68 29.29 40.24 -93.62
N ASN A 69 30.41 39.63 -93.19
CA ASN A 69 31.84 39.83 -93.53
C ASN A 69 32.53 41.21 -93.36
N GLY A 70 33.68 41.19 -92.66
CA GLY A 70 34.75 42.20 -92.85
C GLY A 70 35.77 42.39 -91.70
N PHE A 71 36.93 41.73 -91.83
CA PHE A 71 38.27 41.95 -91.25
C PHE A 71 38.65 43.32 -90.60
N SER A 72 39.43 43.29 -89.49
CA SER A 72 40.86 43.74 -89.38
C SER A 72 41.33 44.22 -87.97
N GLY A 73 42.50 43.71 -87.49
CA GLY A 73 43.52 44.36 -86.60
C GLY A 73 43.22 44.46 -85.08
N GLY A 74 43.93 43.79 -84.15
CA GLY A 74 45.33 44.00 -83.65
C GLY A 74 45.28 44.92 -82.40
N ASP A 75 45.74 44.65 -81.16
CA ASP A 75 46.89 43.94 -80.58
C ASP A 75 46.61 43.50 -79.10
N PRO A 76 47.47 42.69 -78.44
CA PRO A 76 47.13 41.96 -77.20
C PRO A 76 47.93 42.38 -75.95
N TYR A 77 47.30 42.86 -74.88
CA TYR A 77 47.84 42.81 -73.50
C TYR A 77 46.75 43.16 -72.45
N SER A 78 46.04 42.18 -71.85
CA SER A 78 45.33 42.41 -70.55
C SER A 78 44.89 41.17 -69.74
N SER A 79 45.35 39.95 -70.05
CA SER A 79 44.80 38.71 -69.45
C SER A 79 45.13 38.49 -67.94
N ALA A 80 46.04 39.25 -67.34
CA ALA A 80 46.45 39.02 -65.94
C ALA A 80 45.57 39.71 -64.87
N ARG A 81 44.74 40.70 -65.22
CA ARG A 81 43.99 41.51 -64.24
C ARG A 81 42.58 40.99 -63.88
N SER A 82 42.06 40.03 -64.64
CA SER A 82 40.70 39.48 -64.49
C SER A 82 40.59 38.41 -63.39
N ARG A 83 41.59 37.53 -63.27
CA ARG A 83 41.57 36.41 -62.30
C ARG A 83 41.71 36.85 -60.84
N HIS A 84 42.43 37.94 -60.58
CA HIS A 84 42.57 38.51 -59.22
C HIS A 84 41.27 39.15 -58.70
N LYS A 85 40.47 39.77 -59.58
CA LYS A 85 39.18 40.37 -59.18
C LYS A 85 38.14 39.32 -58.79
N LEU A 86 38.12 38.18 -59.45
CA LEU A 86 37.22 37.07 -59.13
C LEU A 86 37.56 36.44 -57.78
N MET A 87 38.86 36.24 -57.50
CA MET A 87 39.36 35.69 -56.24
C MET A 87 39.03 36.62 -55.04
N LEU A 88 39.19 37.94 -55.22
CA LEU A 88 38.76 38.94 -54.24
C LEU A 88 37.24 38.97 -54.01
N LEU A 89 36.43 38.67 -55.02
CA LEU A 89 34.98 38.61 -54.88
C LEU A 89 34.54 37.42 -54.02
N PHE A 90 35.13 36.24 -54.24
CA PHE A 90 34.86 35.05 -53.41
C PHE A 90 35.27 35.26 -51.96
N LEU A 91 36.41 35.92 -51.73
CA LEU A 91 36.89 36.20 -50.37
C LEU A 91 35.96 37.18 -49.63
N LYS A 92 35.41 38.17 -50.33
CA LYS A 92 34.38 39.07 -49.77
C LYS A 92 33.06 38.36 -49.46
N ILE A 93 32.60 37.48 -50.34
CA ILE A 93 31.36 36.69 -50.12
C ILE A 93 31.54 35.75 -48.92
N SER A 94 32.70 35.09 -48.81
CA SER A 94 33.03 34.25 -47.66
C SER A 94 33.03 35.03 -46.36
N LEU A 95 33.57 36.26 -46.36
CA LEU A 95 33.61 37.10 -45.17
C LEU A 95 32.22 37.58 -44.75
N ILE A 96 31.35 37.90 -45.71
CA ILE A 96 29.95 38.24 -45.45
C ILE A 96 29.19 37.05 -44.86
N LEU A 97 29.37 35.84 -45.40
CA LEU A 97 28.74 34.64 -44.87
C LEU A 97 29.18 34.33 -43.44
N ILE A 98 30.48 34.49 -43.13
CA ILE A 98 30.99 34.30 -41.76
C ILE A 98 30.33 35.29 -40.80
N VAL A 99 30.20 36.57 -41.19
CA VAL A 99 29.52 37.58 -40.36
C VAL A 99 28.04 37.24 -40.17
N VAL A 100 27.35 36.80 -41.22
CA VAL A 100 25.93 36.40 -41.12
C VAL A 100 25.75 35.19 -40.20
N PHE A 101 26.61 34.17 -40.32
CA PHE A 101 26.57 33.01 -39.43
C PHE A 101 26.91 33.37 -37.98
N ALA A 102 27.88 34.27 -37.76
CA ALA A 102 28.20 34.76 -36.42
C ALA A 102 27.04 35.55 -35.79
N LEU A 103 26.37 36.41 -36.57
CA LEU A 103 25.21 37.16 -36.10
C LEU A 103 23.99 36.26 -35.86
N ALA A 104 23.74 35.27 -36.73
CA ALA A 104 22.66 34.30 -36.53
C ALA A 104 22.92 33.40 -35.33
N GLY A 105 24.17 32.94 -35.13
CA GLY A 105 24.58 32.16 -33.96
C GLY A 105 24.47 32.97 -32.66
N SER A 106 24.92 34.23 -32.68
CA SER A 106 24.73 35.18 -31.57
C SER A 106 23.25 35.38 -31.25
N PHE A 107 22.42 35.63 -32.26
CA PHE A 107 20.99 35.83 -32.08
C PHE A 107 20.32 34.58 -31.49
N TRP A 108 20.62 33.39 -32.02
CA TRP A 108 20.12 32.12 -31.50
C TRP A 108 20.55 31.87 -30.05
N TRP A 109 21.80 32.18 -29.72
CA TRP A 109 22.34 32.06 -28.37
C TRP A 109 21.65 33.03 -27.40
N THR A 110 21.39 34.28 -27.81
CA THR A 110 20.64 35.26 -26.99
C THR A 110 19.18 34.87 -26.77
N VAL A 111 18.52 34.28 -27.76
CA VAL A 111 17.15 33.75 -27.62
C VAL A 111 17.13 32.55 -26.68
N SER A 112 18.09 31.63 -26.82
CA SER A 112 18.23 30.46 -25.95
C SER A 112 18.48 30.82 -24.48
N ILE A 113 19.30 31.83 -24.20
CA ILE A 113 19.53 32.34 -22.84
C ILE A 113 18.27 33.01 -22.29
N SER A 114 17.54 33.76 -23.13
CA SER A 114 16.31 34.46 -22.72
C SER A 114 15.14 33.50 -22.43
N THR A 115 15.07 32.36 -23.13
CA THR A 115 14.08 31.31 -22.83
C THR A 115 14.46 30.48 -21.61
N SER A 116 15.76 30.21 -21.41
CA SER A 116 16.28 29.51 -20.24
C SER A 116 16.14 30.34 -18.95
N SER A 117 16.33 31.66 -19.02
CA SER A 117 16.21 32.56 -17.88
C SER A 117 14.76 32.75 -17.43
N ARG A 118 13.78 32.76 -18.36
CA ARG A 118 12.35 32.77 -18.01
C ARG A 118 11.92 31.50 -17.28
N GLY A 119 12.43 30.32 -17.67
CA GLY A 119 12.18 29.07 -16.95
C GLY A 119 12.76 29.09 -15.53
N HIS A 120 14.01 29.53 -15.36
CA HIS A 120 14.65 29.62 -14.05
C HIS A 120 14.02 30.66 -13.13
N VAL A 121 13.63 31.82 -13.66
CA VAL A 121 12.95 32.87 -12.88
C VAL A 121 11.55 32.42 -12.47
N TYR A 122 10.81 31.72 -13.33
CA TYR A 122 9.49 31.19 -12.97
C TYR A 122 9.58 30.06 -11.93
N HIS A 123 10.60 29.20 -12.00
CA HIS A 123 10.86 28.17 -11.00
C HIS A 123 11.32 28.74 -9.66
N ASN A 124 12.20 29.74 -9.67
CA ASN A 124 12.64 30.41 -8.44
C ASN A 124 11.52 31.26 -7.83
N TYR A 125 10.70 31.93 -8.66
CA TYR A 125 9.52 32.67 -8.18
C TYR A 125 8.48 31.72 -7.59
N ARG A 126 8.27 30.55 -8.20
CA ARG A 126 7.39 29.52 -7.65
C ARG A 126 7.91 28.93 -6.34
N ARG A 127 9.22 28.66 -6.24
CA ARG A 127 9.85 28.25 -4.97
C ARG A 127 9.73 29.33 -3.91
N LEU A 128 9.99 30.59 -4.25
CA LEU A 128 9.81 31.73 -3.34
C LEU A 128 8.36 31.90 -2.94
N GLN A 129 7.40 31.63 -3.82
CA GLN A 129 5.98 31.72 -3.53
C GLN A 129 5.50 30.53 -2.69
N GLU A 130 6.01 29.32 -2.93
CA GLU A 130 5.80 28.14 -2.08
C GLU A 130 6.43 28.34 -0.69
N GLN A 131 7.61 28.95 -0.63
CA GLN A 131 8.30 29.29 0.60
C GLN A 131 7.62 30.43 1.34
N LEU A 132 7.14 31.47 0.64
CA LEU A 132 6.34 32.55 1.23
C LEU A 132 5.00 32.02 1.76
N VAL A 133 4.38 31.07 1.08
CA VAL A 133 3.14 30.41 1.56
C VAL A 133 3.43 29.52 2.77
N SER A 134 4.57 28.81 2.78
CA SER A 134 5.05 28.07 3.95
C SER A 134 5.34 29.01 5.12
N ASP A 135 6.07 30.09 4.89
CA ASP A 135 6.42 31.10 5.88
C ASP A 135 5.17 31.84 6.38
N LEU A 136 4.17 32.08 5.52
CA LEU A 136 2.87 32.66 5.92
C LEU A 136 2.01 31.67 6.70
N LEU A 137 2.11 30.36 6.43
CA LEU A 137 1.50 29.31 7.25
C LEU A 137 2.20 29.24 8.61
N ASP A 138 3.53 29.26 8.64
CA ASP A 138 4.34 29.32 9.86
C ASP A 138 4.04 30.60 10.65
N ILE A 139 3.89 31.75 10.00
CA ILE A 139 3.47 33.02 10.65
C ILE A 139 2.02 32.93 11.12
N GLY A 140 1.13 32.25 10.39
CA GLY A 140 -0.23 31.97 10.83
C GLY A 140 -0.29 31.07 12.07
N GLU A 141 0.62 30.11 12.18
CA GLU A 141 0.80 29.27 13.36
C GLU A 141 1.46 30.05 14.52
N ILE A 142 2.40 30.95 14.24
CA ILE A 142 3.06 31.81 15.24
C ILE A 142 2.11 32.93 15.73
N SER A 143 1.19 33.44 14.89
CA SER A 143 0.25 34.49 15.28
C SER A 143 -0.89 34.01 16.18
N LEU A 144 -1.01 32.69 16.40
CA LEU A 144 -1.93 32.11 17.39
C LEU A 144 -1.45 32.28 18.84
N GLY A 145 -0.29 32.91 19.06
CA GLY A 145 0.29 33.12 20.38
C GLY A 145 0.74 31.81 21.03
N PRO A 146 1.31 31.85 22.25
CA PRO A 146 1.66 30.64 22.99
C PRO A 146 0.38 30.05 23.60
N ASN A 147 -0.57 29.64 22.77
CA ASN A 147 -1.42 28.53 23.17
C ASN A 147 -0.47 27.35 23.29
N ARG A 148 -0.07 27.02 24.52
CA ARG A 148 0.50 25.71 24.85
C ARG A 148 -0.33 24.69 24.06
N TRP A 149 0.26 24.06 23.06
CA TRP A 149 -0.38 23.00 22.30
C TRP A 149 -0.97 22.04 23.34
N LYS A 150 -2.30 22.04 23.46
CA LYS A 150 -2.96 21.38 24.59
C LYS A 150 -2.70 19.89 24.41
N GLU A 151 -1.98 19.28 25.34
CA GLU A 151 -1.76 17.84 25.33
C GLU A 151 -3.10 17.11 25.16
N LEU A 152 -3.11 16.07 24.35
CA LEU A 152 -4.32 15.28 24.17
C LEU A 152 -4.70 14.61 25.49
N GLU A 153 -5.99 14.66 25.78
CA GLU A 153 -6.57 14.00 26.94
C GLU A 153 -6.66 12.49 26.68
N TYR A 154 -6.74 11.71 27.76
CA TYR A 154 -6.91 10.28 27.66
C TYR A 154 -8.38 9.92 27.40
N CYS A 155 -8.61 8.90 26.57
CA CYS A 155 -9.95 8.40 26.32
C CYS A 155 -10.58 7.75 27.56
N THR A 156 -11.90 7.61 27.55
CA THR A 156 -12.64 6.87 28.58
C THR A 156 -12.26 5.38 28.61
N VAL A 157 -12.51 4.72 29.74
CA VAL A 157 -12.16 3.31 29.96
C VAL A 157 -12.80 2.37 28.96
N GLU A 158 -14.04 2.67 28.57
CA GLU A 158 -14.81 1.88 27.61
C GLU A 158 -14.15 1.83 26.23
N SER A 159 -13.29 2.80 25.93
CA SER A 159 -12.57 2.93 24.66
C SER A 159 -11.24 2.18 24.63
N GLU A 160 -10.78 1.57 25.73
CA GLU A 160 -9.42 1.00 25.85
C GLU A 160 -9.08 -0.04 24.75
N ASN A 161 -10.09 -0.76 24.28
CA ASN A 161 -10.01 -1.83 23.29
C ASN A 161 -10.83 -1.49 22.03
N HIS A 162 -11.15 -0.20 21.84
CA HIS A 162 -11.93 0.26 20.70
C HIS A 162 -11.16 0.05 19.39
N VAL A 163 -11.84 -0.53 18.41
CA VAL A 163 -11.35 -0.70 17.05
C VAL A 163 -12.26 0.13 16.13
N PRO A 164 -11.79 1.25 15.56
CA PRO A 164 -12.62 2.07 14.68
C PRO A 164 -13.03 1.33 13.40
N CYS A 165 -14.11 1.79 12.77
CA CYS A 165 -14.67 1.25 11.51
C CYS A 165 -15.30 -0.15 11.59
N PHE A 166 -15.43 -0.73 12.78
CA PHE A 166 -16.13 -1.99 13.01
C PHE A 166 -17.18 -1.79 14.10
N ASN A 167 -18.46 -1.96 13.74
CA ASN A 167 -19.57 -1.92 14.69
C ASN A 167 -19.97 -3.34 15.05
N ALA A 168 -20.26 -3.59 16.33
CA ALA A 168 -20.69 -4.89 16.81
C ALA A 168 -22.09 -5.30 16.31
N THR A 169 -22.89 -4.35 15.79
CA THR A 169 -24.33 -4.52 15.66
C THR A 169 -24.89 -4.87 14.28
N ASP A 170 -24.26 -4.59 13.12
CA ASP A 170 -24.94 -4.94 11.85
C ASP A 170 -24.13 -5.11 10.53
N GLU A 171 -22.82 -4.91 10.46
CA GLU A 171 -22.04 -5.28 9.25
C GLU A 171 -20.65 -5.80 9.62
N SER A 172 -20.34 -7.06 9.28
CA SER A 172 -19.00 -7.63 9.50
C SER A 172 -17.92 -6.97 8.63
N ASP A 173 -18.32 -6.27 7.57
CA ASP A 173 -17.40 -5.62 6.64
C ASP A 173 -16.97 -4.24 7.15
N ARG A 174 -15.68 -3.94 6.95
CA ARG A 174 -15.09 -2.66 7.34
C ARG A 174 -15.83 -1.50 6.67
N PHE A 175 -16.33 -0.57 7.48
CA PHE A 175 -16.93 0.67 7.01
C PHE A 175 -16.40 1.85 7.83
N CYS A 176 -15.43 2.56 7.27
CA CYS A 176 -15.00 3.84 7.79
C CYS A 176 -15.90 4.92 7.17
N GLY A 177 -16.97 5.33 7.88
CA GLY A 177 -17.78 6.49 7.49
C GLY A 177 -17.01 7.81 7.64
N GLY A 178 -17.69 8.94 7.42
CA GLY A 178 -17.11 10.29 7.62
C GLY A 178 -16.89 10.74 9.07
N GLY A 179 -16.96 9.82 10.06
CA GLY A 179 -16.75 10.09 11.48
C GLY A 179 -16.50 8.78 12.23
N THR A 180 -15.89 8.71 13.42
CA THR A 180 -15.42 9.71 14.38
C THR A 180 -13.90 9.64 14.51
N LYS A 181 -13.21 10.77 14.38
CA LYS A 181 -11.76 10.85 14.64
C LYS A 181 -11.55 10.81 16.15
N MET A 182 -10.61 9.99 16.60
CA MET A 182 -10.32 9.84 18.02
C MET A 182 -9.38 10.98 18.44
N ASP A 183 -9.92 12.01 19.07
CA ASP A 183 -9.15 13.18 19.53
C ASP A 183 -8.58 12.96 20.95
N CYS A 184 -8.30 11.70 21.32
CA CYS A 184 -7.82 11.31 22.64
C CYS A 184 -6.84 10.13 22.55
N LEU A 185 -6.00 9.98 23.60
CA LEU A 185 -5.00 8.92 23.70
C LEU A 185 -5.57 7.68 24.40
N LEU A 186 -5.35 6.50 23.85
CA LEU A 186 -5.80 5.25 24.47
C LEU A 186 -4.90 4.85 25.64
N LEU A 187 -5.49 4.71 26.82
CA LEU A 187 -4.80 4.16 27.98
C LEU A 187 -4.61 2.64 27.85
N PRO A 188 -3.46 2.11 28.30
CA PRO A 188 -3.33 0.68 28.50
C PRO A 188 -4.22 0.20 29.67
N PRO A 189 -4.64 -1.08 29.67
CA PRO A 189 -5.35 -1.68 30.79
C PRO A 189 -4.58 -1.52 32.12
N VAL A 190 -5.29 -1.47 33.25
CA VAL A 190 -4.69 -1.22 34.60
C VAL A 190 -3.58 -2.21 34.94
N LYS A 191 -3.75 -3.48 34.55
CA LYS A 191 -2.78 -4.56 34.78
C LYS A 191 -1.97 -4.90 33.53
N TYR A 192 -1.90 -3.99 32.56
CA TYR A 192 -1.10 -4.18 31.36
C TYR A 192 0.36 -4.47 31.71
N ARG A 193 0.97 -5.41 30.99
CA ARG A 193 2.38 -5.76 31.13
C ARG A 193 3.05 -5.70 29.76
N VAL A 194 4.33 -5.35 29.75
CA VAL A 194 5.12 -5.43 28.52
C VAL A 194 5.13 -6.90 28.05
N PRO A 195 4.83 -7.15 26.76
CA PRO A 195 4.82 -8.50 26.18
C PRO A 195 6.12 -9.26 26.42
N LEU A 196 6.02 -10.59 26.54
CA LEU A 196 7.18 -11.46 26.73
C LEU A 196 8.08 -11.43 25.47
N ARG A 197 9.40 -11.43 25.68
CA ARG A 197 10.37 -11.39 24.58
C ARG A 197 10.23 -12.61 23.67
N TRP A 198 10.57 -12.41 22.39
CA TRP A 198 10.60 -13.50 21.43
C TRP A 198 11.74 -14.49 21.75
N PRO A 199 11.54 -15.82 21.63
CA PRO A 199 10.35 -16.52 21.10
C PRO A 199 9.29 -16.88 22.15
N THR A 200 9.48 -16.58 23.44
CA THR A 200 8.55 -16.97 24.52
C THR A 200 7.14 -16.41 24.29
N GLY A 201 7.04 -15.16 23.85
CA GLY A 201 5.76 -14.52 23.51
C GLY A 201 4.91 -15.28 22.49
N LYS A 202 5.53 -16.15 21.66
CA LYS A 202 4.83 -17.01 20.70
C LYS A 202 3.86 -17.98 21.38
N ASP A 203 4.21 -18.44 22.56
CA ASP A 203 3.54 -19.56 23.24
C ASP A 203 2.84 -19.15 24.53
N ILE A 204 3.20 -18.00 25.09
CA ILE A 204 2.68 -17.47 26.35
C ILE A 204 2.45 -15.97 26.22
N ILE A 205 1.28 -15.49 26.64
CA ILE A 205 0.93 -14.06 26.69
C ILE A 205 0.35 -13.67 28.05
N TRP A 206 0.27 -12.36 28.31
CA TRP A 206 -0.40 -11.83 29.49
C TRP A 206 -1.91 -11.73 29.28
N TYR A 207 -2.68 -12.30 30.21
CA TYR A 207 -4.14 -12.28 30.19
C TYR A 207 -4.71 -10.85 30.10
N HIS A 208 -4.12 -9.92 30.86
CA HIS A 208 -4.59 -8.53 30.95
C HIS A 208 -4.27 -7.64 29.74
N ASN A 209 -3.49 -8.12 28.77
CA ASN A 209 -3.17 -7.37 27.56
C ASN A 209 -4.25 -7.50 26.48
N VAL A 210 -5.10 -8.51 26.59
CA VAL A 210 -6.14 -8.85 25.62
C VAL A 210 -7.51 -8.80 26.26
N LYS A 211 -8.55 -8.54 25.46
CA LYS A 211 -9.92 -8.55 25.95
C LYS A 211 -10.49 -9.95 25.77
N ILE A 212 -10.51 -10.72 26.84
CA ILE A 212 -10.98 -12.11 26.86
C ILE A 212 -11.79 -12.40 28.12
N ASN A 213 -12.79 -13.26 27.99
CA ASN A 213 -13.65 -13.68 29.09
C ASN A 213 -13.20 -15.05 29.64
N ALA A 214 -13.39 -15.29 30.94
CA ALA A 214 -13.04 -16.57 31.56
C ALA A 214 -13.71 -17.78 30.87
N GLN A 215 -14.94 -17.62 30.40
CA GLN A 215 -15.64 -18.66 29.66
C GLN A 215 -14.95 -19.02 28.34
N GLU A 216 -14.40 -18.05 27.61
CA GLU A 216 -13.70 -18.29 26.34
C GLU A 216 -12.42 -19.11 26.56
N VAL A 217 -11.73 -18.87 27.67
CA VAL A 217 -10.57 -19.65 28.09
C VAL A 217 -10.98 -21.09 28.41
N LEU A 218 -12.09 -21.27 29.13
CA LEU A 218 -12.62 -22.59 29.53
C LEU A 218 -13.21 -23.40 28.37
N THR A 219 -13.75 -22.75 27.33
CA THR A 219 -14.32 -23.41 26.15
C THR A 219 -13.31 -23.61 25.02
N SER A 220 -12.08 -23.17 25.21
CA SER A 220 -10.98 -23.39 24.28
C SER A 220 -10.60 -24.88 24.26
N GLY A 221 -10.36 -25.45 23.08
CA GLY A 221 -10.15 -26.90 22.98
C GLY A 221 -10.04 -27.48 21.57
N SER A 222 -10.34 -26.72 20.52
CA SER A 222 -9.98 -27.14 19.16
C SER A 222 -8.48 -26.93 18.91
N ILE A 223 -7.91 -27.66 17.94
CA ILE A 223 -6.51 -27.54 17.53
C ILE A 223 -6.08 -26.08 17.20
N THR A 224 -7.00 -25.29 16.64
CA THR A 224 -6.76 -23.88 16.30
C THR A 224 -7.11 -22.90 17.42
N LYS A 225 -7.98 -23.27 18.36
CA LYS A 225 -8.47 -22.41 19.45
C LYS A 225 -8.22 -23.02 20.83
N ARG A 226 -7.00 -23.51 21.08
CA ARG A 226 -6.59 -24.03 22.39
C ARG A 226 -5.86 -22.95 23.19
N MET A 227 -6.24 -22.78 24.45
CA MET A 227 -5.49 -21.98 25.41
C MET A 227 -5.66 -22.52 26.84
N MET A 228 -4.72 -22.22 27.72
CA MET A 228 -4.77 -22.68 29.12
C MET A 228 -4.18 -21.61 30.04
N MET A 229 -4.82 -21.35 31.17
CA MET A 229 -4.21 -20.55 32.24
C MET A 229 -3.13 -21.39 32.92
N VAL A 230 -1.92 -20.88 33.04
CA VAL A 230 -0.79 -21.62 33.66
C VAL A 230 -0.40 -21.02 35.00
N GLU A 231 0.08 -19.77 35.02
CA GLU A 231 0.41 -18.99 36.21
C GLU A 231 -0.64 -17.89 36.43
N GLU A 232 -0.60 -17.19 37.58
CA GLU A 232 -1.44 -16.01 37.81
C GLU A 232 -1.21 -14.99 36.67
N ASP A 233 -2.27 -14.73 35.88
CA ASP A 233 -2.33 -13.79 34.75
C ASP A 233 -1.61 -14.19 33.44
N GLN A 234 -1.24 -15.47 33.23
CA GLN A 234 -0.65 -15.94 31.95
C GLN A 234 -1.53 -16.94 31.21
N ILE A 235 -1.62 -16.77 29.89
CA ILE A 235 -2.29 -17.70 28.97
C ILE A 235 -1.23 -18.41 28.13
N SER A 236 -1.25 -19.74 28.12
CA SER A 236 -0.43 -20.58 27.25
C SER A 236 -1.24 -21.15 26.09
N PHE A 237 -0.59 -21.28 24.94
CA PHE A 237 -1.14 -21.88 23.71
C PHE A 237 -0.54 -23.25 23.38
N ARG A 238 0.34 -23.78 24.25
CA ARG A 238 0.93 -25.12 24.08
C ARG A 238 -0.06 -26.20 24.53
N SER A 239 0.08 -27.40 23.95
CA SER A 239 -0.62 -28.58 24.46
C SER A 239 -0.03 -29.01 25.82
N ALA A 240 -0.87 -29.51 26.71
CA ALA A 240 -0.47 -30.06 28.01
C ALA A 240 0.25 -31.43 27.90
N SER A 241 0.13 -32.13 26.77
CA SER A 241 0.75 -33.43 26.55
C SER A 241 2.04 -33.31 25.73
N SER A 242 3.15 -33.81 26.27
CA SER A 242 4.48 -33.80 25.62
C SER A 242 4.67 -34.87 24.53
N MET A 243 3.65 -35.69 24.22
CA MET A 243 3.80 -36.93 23.45
C MET A 243 3.42 -36.83 21.96
N SER A 244 2.68 -35.80 21.54
CA SER A 244 2.44 -35.47 20.11
C SER A 244 1.87 -34.05 20.01
N ASP A 245 2.47 -33.19 19.17
CA ASP A 245 1.91 -31.88 18.87
C ASP A 245 0.84 -32.05 17.78
N GLU A 246 -0.44 -31.94 18.16
CA GLU A 246 -1.58 -32.05 17.24
C GLU A 246 -1.43 -31.12 16.01
N VAL A 247 -0.80 -29.95 16.18
CA VAL A 247 -0.55 -28.99 15.09
C VAL A 247 0.51 -29.51 14.12
N GLU A 248 1.54 -30.17 14.62
CA GLU A 248 2.58 -30.81 13.80
C GLU A 248 2.00 -31.99 13.01
N ASP A 249 1.19 -32.83 13.65
CA ASP A 249 0.50 -33.95 12.99
C ASP A 249 -0.42 -33.44 11.87
N TYR A 250 -1.16 -32.36 12.13
CA TYR A 250 -2.00 -31.70 11.11
C TYR A 250 -1.18 -31.11 9.96
N SER A 251 -0.03 -30.48 10.26
CA SER A 251 0.92 -29.99 9.26
C SER A 251 1.44 -31.12 8.37
N HIS A 252 1.79 -32.26 8.98
CA HIS A 252 2.24 -33.46 8.26
C HIS A 252 1.14 -34.09 7.41
N GLN A 253 -0.12 -34.10 7.88
CA GLN A 253 -1.26 -34.56 7.10
C GLN A 253 -1.41 -33.73 5.80
N ILE A 254 -1.37 -32.40 5.88
CA ILE A 254 -1.46 -31.53 4.70
C ILE A 254 -0.28 -31.79 3.75
N ALA A 255 0.93 -31.93 4.30
CA ALA A 255 2.14 -32.23 3.54
C ALA A 255 2.03 -33.56 2.75
N GLN A 256 1.48 -34.60 3.38
CA GLN A 256 1.22 -35.90 2.76
C GLN A 256 0.22 -35.80 1.61
N ILE A 257 -0.89 -35.06 1.79
CA ILE A 257 -1.89 -34.84 0.73
C ILE A 257 -1.26 -34.14 -0.49
N ILE A 258 -0.37 -33.17 -0.25
CA ILE A 258 0.35 -32.45 -1.32
C ILE A 258 1.43 -33.32 -1.99
N GLY A 259 1.91 -34.36 -1.31
CA GLY A 259 2.96 -35.25 -1.79
C GLY A 259 4.38 -34.78 -1.46
N ILE A 260 4.55 -34.01 -0.38
CA ILE A 260 5.87 -33.54 0.11
C ILE A 260 6.21 -34.19 1.45
N LYS A 261 7.52 -34.32 1.73
CA LYS A 261 8.01 -34.93 2.98
C LYS A 261 8.14 -33.89 4.09
N ASN A 262 7.90 -34.31 5.33
CA ASN A 262 8.24 -33.57 6.55
C ASN A 262 7.85 -32.09 6.54
N ASP A 263 6.58 -31.80 6.25
CA ASP A 263 5.95 -30.46 6.27
C ASP A 263 6.76 -29.28 5.68
N ASN A 264 7.67 -29.59 4.77
CA ASN A 264 8.53 -28.61 4.11
C ASN A 264 7.81 -28.00 2.90
N PHE A 265 6.80 -27.17 3.16
CA PHE A 265 5.99 -26.57 2.10
C PHE A 265 6.79 -25.69 1.10
N ILE A 266 8.02 -25.28 1.45
CA ILE A 266 8.94 -24.59 0.53
C ILE A 266 9.28 -25.45 -0.69
N GLU A 267 9.36 -26.78 -0.54
CA GLU A 267 9.59 -27.70 -1.67
C GLU A 267 8.44 -27.67 -2.68
N ALA A 268 7.21 -27.44 -2.20
CA ALA A 268 6.01 -27.23 -3.01
C ALA A 268 5.88 -25.79 -3.53
N GLY A 269 6.86 -24.91 -3.29
CA GLY A 269 6.85 -23.52 -3.74
C GLY A 269 6.07 -22.56 -2.83
N VAL A 270 5.64 -23.01 -1.65
CA VAL A 270 4.89 -22.18 -0.70
C VAL A 270 5.84 -21.36 0.18
N ARG A 271 5.62 -20.06 0.25
CA ARG A 271 6.28 -19.15 1.20
C ARG A 271 5.25 -18.36 2.01
N THR A 272 4.24 -17.81 1.34
CA THR A 272 3.18 -17.03 1.99
C THR A 272 1.87 -17.79 2.03
N MET A 273 1.26 -17.80 3.21
CA MET A 273 -0.04 -18.41 3.48
C MET A 273 -1.02 -17.34 3.98
N LEU A 274 -2.25 -17.38 3.49
CA LEU A 274 -3.37 -16.63 4.07
C LEU A 274 -4.23 -17.61 4.87
N ASP A 275 -4.31 -17.41 6.18
CA ASP A 275 -5.06 -18.25 7.11
C ASP A 275 -6.35 -17.56 7.53
N ILE A 276 -7.48 -18.04 7.01
CA ILE A 276 -8.80 -17.47 7.19
C ILE A 276 -9.44 -18.13 8.41
N GLY A 277 -9.74 -17.33 9.44
CA GLY A 277 -10.22 -17.85 10.73
C GLY A 277 -9.15 -18.68 11.43
N CYS A 278 -7.96 -18.10 11.61
CA CYS A 278 -6.74 -18.78 12.09
C CYS A 278 -6.81 -19.32 13.54
N GLY A 279 -7.94 -19.16 14.23
CA GLY A 279 -8.04 -19.41 15.65
C GLY A 279 -7.11 -18.48 16.43
N TYR A 280 -6.27 -19.02 17.30
CA TYR A 280 -5.30 -18.22 18.05
C TYR A 280 -3.91 -18.20 17.40
N GLY A 281 -3.79 -18.64 16.14
CA GLY A 281 -2.55 -18.56 15.37
C GLY A 281 -1.59 -19.74 15.59
N SER A 282 -2.03 -20.84 16.20
CA SER A 282 -1.15 -21.99 16.52
C SER A 282 -0.54 -22.65 15.29
N PHE A 283 -1.31 -22.80 14.19
CA PHE A 283 -0.78 -23.31 12.94
C PHE A 283 0.26 -22.36 12.32
N GLY A 284 -0.04 -21.06 12.28
CA GLY A 284 0.92 -20.05 11.85
C GLY A 284 2.20 -20.01 12.70
N ALA A 285 2.09 -20.23 14.02
CA ALA A 285 3.23 -20.30 14.94
C ALA A 285 4.15 -21.50 14.64
N HIS A 286 3.56 -22.65 14.31
CA HIS A 286 4.29 -23.85 13.86
C HIS A 286 5.01 -23.59 12.54
N LEU A 287 4.28 -23.12 11.52
CA LEU A 287 4.82 -22.87 10.19
C LEU A 287 5.89 -21.77 10.16
N LEU A 288 5.80 -20.78 11.06
CA LEU A 288 6.84 -19.75 11.19
C LEU A 288 8.21 -20.36 11.55
N SER A 289 8.25 -21.41 12.37
CA SER A 289 9.49 -22.13 12.70
C SER A 289 10.11 -22.83 11.48
N LYS A 290 9.28 -23.12 10.46
CA LYS A 290 9.66 -23.70 9.16
C LYS A 290 9.93 -22.62 8.09
N GLN A 291 10.10 -21.37 8.50
CA GLN A 291 10.31 -20.23 7.60
C GLN A 291 9.17 -19.99 6.61
N LEU A 292 7.93 -20.23 7.02
CA LEU A 292 6.73 -19.83 6.27
C LEU A 292 6.08 -18.63 6.94
N LEU A 293 5.48 -17.75 6.14
CA LEU A 293 4.85 -16.54 6.64
C LEU A 293 3.34 -16.64 6.48
N THR A 294 2.65 -16.86 7.59
CA THR A 294 1.19 -16.99 7.65
C THR A 294 0.58 -15.66 8.07
N MET A 295 -0.21 -15.07 7.19
CA MET A 295 -1.05 -13.91 7.49
C MET A 295 -2.42 -14.40 7.96
N CYS A 296 -2.75 -14.18 9.23
CA CYS A 296 -4.09 -14.46 9.72
C CYS A 296 -5.07 -13.35 9.34
N ILE A 297 -6.24 -13.73 8.85
CA ILE A 297 -7.40 -12.83 8.76
C ILE A 297 -8.59 -13.44 9.49
N ALA A 298 -9.30 -12.64 10.26
CA ALA A 298 -10.59 -13.01 10.81
C ALA A 298 -11.45 -11.76 11.01
N ASN A 299 -12.76 -11.98 11.20
CA ASN A 299 -13.71 -10.93 11.50
C ASN A 299 -13.35 -10.25 12.84
N TYR A 300 -13.83 -9.02 13.00
CA TYR A 300 -13.75 -8.34 14.28
C TYR A 300 -14.57 -9.09 15.35
N GLU A 301 -13.97 -9.32 16.51
CA GLU A 301 -14.60 -9.90 17.68
C GLU A 301 -14.38 -8.96 18.87
N ALA A 302 -15.44 -8.62 19.61
CA ALA A 302 -15.37 -7.67 20.73
C ALA A 302 -14.67 -8.24 21.99
N SER A 303 -14.59 -9.56 22.09
CA SER A 303 -13.87 -10.35 23.10
C SER A 303 -13.36 -11.64 22.46
N GLY A 304 -12.29 -12.23 22.98
CA GLY A 304 -11.80 -13.54 22.55
C GLY A 304 -11.28 -13.56 21.11
N SER A 305 -10.88 -12.40 20.59
CA SER A 305 -10.55 -12.20 19.19
C SER A 305 -9.36 -13.03 18.73
N GLN A 306 -9.58 -13.75 17.62
CA GLN A 306 -8.56 -14.51 16.92
C GLN A 306 -7.38 -13.64 16.48
N VAL A 307 -7.68 -12.45 15.93
CA VAL A 307 -6.65 -11.51 15.45
C VAL A 307 -5.89 -10.91 16.63
N GLN A 308 -6.58 -10.45 17.68
CA GLN A 308 -5.93 -9.83 18.83
C GLN A 308 -4.96 -10.79 19.52
N LEU A 309 -5.39 -12.04 19.76
CA LEU A 309 -4.55 -13.06 20.40
C LEU A 309 -3.35 -13.42 19.52
N THR A 310 -3.55 -13.54 18.21
CA THR A 310 -2.46 -13.85 17.26
C THR A 310 -1.41 -12.73 17.22
N LEU A 311 -1.84 -11.46 17.24
CA LEU A 311 -0.95 -10.29 17.31
C LEU A 311 -0.19 -10.22 18.64
N GLU A 312 -0.88 -10.48 19.76
CA GLU A 312 -0.27 -10.49 21.09
C GLU A 312 0.85 -11.54 21.19
N ARG A 313 0.66 -12.68 20.53
CA ARG A 313 1.66 -13.75 20.38
C ARG A 313 2.85 -13.38 19.47
N GLY A 314 2.82 -12.22 18.82
CA GLY A 314 3.88 -11.78 17.91
C GLY A 314 3.83 -12.43 16.52
N LEU A 315 2.63 -12.77 16.03
CA LEU A 315 2.40 -13.42 14.74
C LEU A 315 1.63 -12.47 13.78
N PRO A 316 1.82 -12.59 12.45
CA PRO A 316 1.14 -11.70 11.49
C PRO A 316 -0.37 -11.93 11.47
N ALA A 317 -1.15 -10.87 11.72
CA ALA A 317 -2.59 -10.92 11.60
C ALA A 317 -3.19 -9.53 11.28
N MET A 318 -4.43 -9.54 10.79
CA MET A 318 -5.18 -8.35 10.44
C MET A 318 -6.68 -8.63 10.54
N ILE A 319 -7.46 -7.63 10.92
CA ILE A 319 -8.93 -7.73 10.90
C ILE A 319 -9.39 -7.66 9.44
N GLY A 320 -10.16 -8.65 9.01
CA GLY A 320 -10.65 -8.71 7.65
C GLY A 320 -11.88 -9.59 7.54
N SER A 321 -12.92 -9.04 6.92
CA SER A 321 -14.09 -9.76 6.41
C SER A 321 -14.12 -9.59 4.90
N PHE A 322 -14.60 -10.63 4.20
CA PHE A 322 -14.84 -10.61 2.77
C PHE A 322 -16.26 -11.08 2.46
N THR A 323 -17.22 -10.64 3.27
CA THR A 323 -18.63 -11.05 3.13
C THR A 323 -19.30 -10.33 1.96
N SER A 324 -19.03 -9.04 1.77
CA SER A 324 -19.50 -8.24 0.61
C SER A 324 -18.39 -7.57 -0.19
N LYS A 325 -17.19 -7.41 0.39
CA LYS A 325 -16.05 -6.72 -0.23
C LYS A 325 -14.90 -7.69 -0.50
N GLN A 326 -14.10 -7.38 -1.52
CA GLN A 326 -12.86 -8.08 -1.80
C GLN A 326 -11.85 -7.84 -0.67
N LEU A 327 -11.00 -8.83 -0.42
CA LEU A 327 -9.83 -8.66 0.44
C LEU A 327 -8.89 -7.60 -0.17
N PRO A 328 -8.21 -6.79 0.66
CA PRO A 328 -7.33 -5.70 0.22
C PRO A 328 -5.97 -6.20 -0.31
N TYR A 329 -5.97 -7.37 -0.95
CA TYR A 329 -4.84 -7.99 -1.61
C TYR A 329 -5.07 -8.01 -3.12
N PRO A 330 -4.08 -7.67 -3.95
CA PRO A 330 -4.14 -7.83 -5.40
C PRO A 330 -4.48 -9.27 -5.81
N SER A 331 -4.85 -9.48 -7.08
CA SER A 331 -4.98 -10.84 -7.59
C SER A 331 -3.64 -11.60 -7.44
N LEU A 332 -3.66 -12.92 -7.28
CA LEU A 332 -2.45 -13.76 -7.22
C LEU A 332 -1.45 -13.32 -6.12
N SER A 333 -1.91 -13.22 -4.88
CA SER A 333 -1.16 -12.69 -3.73
C SER A 333 -0.47 -13.78 -2.90
N PHE A 334 -1.15 -14.89 -2.62
CA PHE A 334 -0.68 -15.93 -1.70
C PHE A 334 -0.41 -17.25 -2.42
N ASP A 335 0.57 -18.02 -1.91
CA ASP A 335 0.91 -19.33 -2.46
C ASP A 335 -0.03 -20.42 -1.94
N MET A 336 -0.55 -20.26 -0.70
CA MET A 336 -1.50 -21.18 -0.08
C MET A 336 -2.57 -20.41 0.71
N LEU A 337 -3.81 -20.88 0.64
CA LEU A 337 -4.91 -20.43 1.49
C LEU A 337 -5.32 -21.57 2.42
N HIS A 338 -5.51 -21.26 3.69
CA HIS A 338 -5.90 -22.23 4.72
C HIS A 338 -7.18 -21.76 5.43
N CYS A 339 -8.12 -22.67 5.64
CA CYS A 339 -9.26 -22.48 6.54
C CYS A 339 -9.51 -23.80 7.28
N SER A 340 -9.38 -23.78 8.60
CA SER A 340 -9.71 -24.93 9.47
C SER A 340 -10.81 -24.54 10.44
N GLY A 341 -12.02 -25.03 10.20
CA GLY A 341 -13.18 -24.68 11.02
C GLY A 341 -13.53 -23.19 11.00
N CYS A 342 -13.25 -22.48 9.90
CA CYS A 342 -13.42 -21.02 9.82
C CYS A 342 -14.88 -20.53 9.79
N GLY A 343 -15.86 -21.44 9.81
CA GLY A 343 -17.29 -21.07 9.86
C GLY A 343 -17.84 -20.42 8.59
N ILE A 344 -17.11 -20.51 7.47
CA ILE A 344 -17.54 -19.95 6.19
C ILE A 344 -18.38 -20.96 5.42
N ASP A 345 -19.56 -20.52 5.00
CA ASP A 345 -20.46 -21.29 4.13
C ASP A 345 -20.09 -21.04 2.65
N TRP A 346 -19.13 -21.80 2.13
CA TRP A 346 -18.60 -21.67 0.76
C TRP A 346 -19.63 -21.95 -0.35
N ASP A 347 -20.74 -22.60 -0.01
CA ASP A 347 -21.86 -22.91 -0.92
C ASP A 347 -22.88 -21.77 -1.06
N GLN A 348 -22.81 -20.73 -0.23
CA GLN A 348 -23.70 -19.58 -0.32
C GLN A 348 -23.28 -18.59 -1.41
N LYS A 349 -24.20 -17.67 -1.75
CA LYS A 349 -24.00 -16.60 -2.74
C LYS A 349 -23.44 -17.13 -4.08
N ASP A 350 -23.93 -18.28 -4.52
CA ASP A 350 -23.52 -18.94 -5.77
C ASP A 350 -22.00 -19.14 -5.90
N GLY A 351 -21.30 -19.41 -4.79
CA GLY A 351 -19.85 -19.66 -4.78
C GLY A 351 -18.99 -18.40 -4.87
N LEU A 352 -19.57 -17.21 -4.65
CA LEU A 352 -18.86 -15.93 -4.77
C LEU A 352 -17.61 -15.84 -3.89
N LEU A 353 -17.64 -16.44 -2.70
CA LEU A 353 -16.50 -16.46 -1.78
C LEU A 353 -15.35 -17.34 -2.31
N LEU A 354 -15.65 -18.43 -3.02
CA LEU A 354 -14.64 -19.25 -3.69
C LEU A 354 -13.96 -18.49 -4.84
N VAL A 355 -14.69 -17.59 -5.51
CA VAL A 355 -14.12 -16.72 -6.55
C VAL A 355 -13.13 -15.72 -5.95
N GLU A 356 -13.41 -15.19 -4.75
CA GLU A 356 -12.47 -14.31 -4.04
C GLU A 356 -11.21 -15.06 -3.59
N VAL A 357 -11.35 -16.29 -3.10
CA VAL A 357 -10.23 -17.19 -2.79
C VAL A 357 -9.41 -17.48 -4.05
N ASP A 358 -10.06 -17.79 -5.18
CA ASP A 358 -9.36 -17.96 -6.46
C ASP A 358 -8.60 -16.69 -6.86
N ARG A 359 -9.21 -15.51 -6.71
CA ARG A 359 -8.58 -14.25 -7.10
C ARG A 359 -7.26 -14.05 -6.38
N VAL A 360 -7.19 -14.26 -5.07
CA VAL A 360 -5.96 -14.04 -4.28
C VAL A 360 -4.98 -15.21 -4.31
N LEU A 361 -5.39 -16.41 -4.73
CA LEU A 361 -4.52 -17.58 -4.83
C LEU A 361 -3.67 -17.55 -6.11
N LYS A 362 -2.36 -17.78 -5.98
CA LYS A 362 -1.42 -17.87 -7.11
C LYS A 362 -1.67 -19.13 -7.96
N PRO A 363 -1.31 -19.14 -9.26
CA PRO A 363 -1.42 -20.32 -10.09
C PRO A 363 -0.57 -21.46 -9.53
N GLY A 364 -1.08 -22.70 -9.52
CA GLY A 364 -0.42 -23.82 -8.86
C GLY A 364 -0.54 -23.83 -7.33
N GLY A 365 -1.09 -22.76 -6.74
CA GLY A 365 -1.30 -22.64 -5.31
C GLY A 365 -2.36 -23.60 -4.75
N TYR A 366 -2.33 -23.74 -3.42
CA TYR A 366 -3.16 -24.70 -2.71
C TYR A 366 -4.24 -24.01 -1.88
N PHE A 367 -5.46 -24.53 -1.92
CA PHE A 367 -6.52 -24.19 -0.98
C PHE A 367 -6.77 -25.38 -0.06
N VAL A 368 -6.43 -25.23 1.22
CA VAL A 368 -6.58 -26.24 2.26
C VAL A 368 -7.82 -25.92 3.08
N TRP A 369 -8.77 -26.85 3.12
CA TRP A 369 -10.00 -26.69 3.88
C TRP A 369 -10.26 -27.89 4.77
N THR A 370 -10.43 -27.62 6.07
CA THR A 370 -10.80 -28.62 7.07
C THR A 370 -12.17 -28.27 7.63
N SER A 371 -13.13 -29.15 7.40
CA SER A 371 -14.52 -28.96 7.83
C SER A 371 -15.23 -30.30 8.06
N PRO A 372 -16.12 -30.42 9.05
CA PRO A 372 -16.99 -31.60 9.19
C PRO A 372 -17.83 -31.90 7.93
N LEU A 373 -18.05 -30.90 7.06
CA LEU A 373 -18.82 -31.04 5.82
C LEU A 373 -18.15 -32.01 4.81
N THR A 374 -16.82 -32.11 4.81
CA THR A 374 -16.05 -32.88 3.81
C THR A 374 -16.19 -34.40 3.98
N ASN A 375 -16.64 -34.87 5.16
CA ASN A 375 -16.92 -36.28 5.46
C ASN A 375 -18.40 -36.48 5.82
N ALA A 376 -19.27 -35.63 5.28
CA ALA A 376 -20.66 -35.64 5.70
C ALA A 376 -21.44 -36.82 5.13
N ARG A 377 -22.24 -37.46 6.00
CA ARG A 377 -23.08 -38.62 5.67
C ARG A 377 -24.55 -38.27 5.47
N ASN A 378 -24.99 -37.08 5.93
CA ASN A 378 -26.38 -36.66 5.80
C ASN A 378 -26.64 -36.06 4.40
N LYS A 379 -27.91 -36.09 3.97
CA LYS A 379 -28.30 -35.70 2.60
C LYS A 379 -28.07 -34.20 2.33
N GLU A 380 -28.29 -33.35 3.32
CA GLU A 380 -28.13 -31.91 3.20
C GLU A 380 -26.67 -31.51 3.01
N ASN A 381 -25.78 -31.96 3.89
CA ASN A 381 -24.36 -31.63 3.78
C ASN A 381 -23.73 -32.24 2.54
N LEU A 382 -24.20 -33.41 2.08
CA LEU A 382 -23.76 -33.99 0.81
C LEU A 382 -24.10 -33.08 -0.38
N LYS A 383 -25.28 -32.44 -0.38
CA LYS A 383 -25.66 -31.46 -1.40
C LYS A 383 -24.73 -30.24 -1.38
N ARG A 384 -24.45 -29.70 -0.18
CA ARG A 384 -23.54 -28.56 0.01
C ARG A 384 -22.11 -28.90 -0.43
N TRP A 385 -21.61 -30.07 -0.05
CA TRP A 385 -20.30 -30.60 -0.46
C TRP A 385 -20.20 -30.76 -1.97
N ASN A 386 -21.20 -31.39 -2.61
CA ASN A 386 -21.23 -31.57 -4.06
C ASN A 386 -21.21 -30.21 -4.78
N PHE A 387 -21.97 -29.22 -4.31
CA PHE A 387 -21.91 -27.86 -4.87
C PHE A 387 -20.48 -27.30 -4.83
N ILE A 388 -19.81 -27.36 -3.68
CA ILE A 388 -18.46 -26.82 -3.51
C ILE A 388 -17.46 -27.55 -4.42
N ARG A 389 -17.53 -28.89 -4.48
CA ARG A 389 -16.68 -29.70 -5.35
C ARG A 389 -16.88 -29.34 -6.82
N ASP A 390 -18.14 -29.36 -7.27
CA ASP A 390 -18.49 -29.11 -8.67
C ASP A 390 -18.16 -27.66 -9.07
N PHE A 391 -18.34 -26.70 -8.15
CA PHE A 391 -17.95 -25.30 -8.36
C PHE A 391 -16.43 -25.14 -8.44
N ALA A 392 -15.66 -25.78 -7.55
CA ALA A 392 -14.19 -25.78 -7.57
C ALA A 392 -13.66 -26.35 -8.90
N GLU A 393 -14.23 -27.45 -9.39
CA GLU A 393 -13.91 -28.01 -10.71
C GLU A 393 -14.26 -27.03 -11.84
N SER A 394 -15.39 -26.33 -11.74
CA SER A 394 -15.82 -25.31 -12.71
C SER A 394 -14.87 -24.12 -12.80
N ILE A 395 -14.13 -23.81 -11.74
CA ILE A 395 -13.08 -22.78 -11.72
C ILE A 395 -11.68 -23.37 -11.95
N CYS A 396 -11.60 -24.56 -12.55
CA CYS A 396 -10.36 -25.23 -12.94
C CYS A 396 -9.44 -25.61 -11.77
N TRP A 397 -10.00 -25.92 -10.60
CA TRP A 397 -9.23 -26.51 -9.52
C TRP A 397 -9.24 -28.03 -9.60
N THR A 398 -8.15 -28.64 -9.16
CA THR A 398 -8.00 -30.09 -9.07
C THR A 398 -8.01 -30.50 -7.60
N LEU A 399 -8.94 -31.38 -7.22
CA LEU A 399 -8.98 -31.96 -5.89
C LEU A 399 -7.84 -32.98 -5.73
N LEU A 400 -7.03 -32.84 -4.69
CA LEU A 400 -6.01 -33.81 -4.29
C LEU A 400 -6.63 -34.92 -3.42
N PRO A 401 -5.95 -36.07 -3.22
CA PRO A 401 -6.47 -37.15 -2.40
C PRO A 401 -6.88 -36.66 -1.00
N GLN A 402 -8.17 -36.82 -0.68
CA GLN A 402 -8.72 -36.42 0.61
C GLN A 402 -8.18 -37.31 1.73
N GLN A 403 -7.88 -36.71 2.89
CA GLN A 403 -7.53 -37.43 4.12
C GLN A 403 -8.39 -36.90 5.27
N ASP A 404 -9.09 -37.81 5.94
CA ASP A 404 -10.01 -37.51 7.04
C ASP A 404 -11.05 -36.41 6.70
N LYS A 405 -10.99 -35.26 7.39
CA LYS A 405 -11.87 -34.11 7.21
C LYS A 405 -11.21 -32.98 6.40
N THR A 406 -9.98 -33.20 5.94
CA THR A 406 -9.17 -32.19 5.27
C THR A 406 -9.10 -32.48 3.79
N VAL A 407 -9.41 -31.45 3.01
CA VAL A 407 -9.36 -31.49 1.54
C VAL A 407 -8.43 -30.41 1.06
N VAL A 408 -7.67 -30.71 0.00
CA VAL A 408 -6.74 -29.77 -0.61
C VAL A 408 -7.06 -29.68 -2.09
N TRP A 409 -7.31 -28.47 -2.57
CA TRP A 409 -7.43 -28.16 -3.99
C TRP A 409 -6.18 -27.48 -4.50
N LYS A 410 -5.82 -27.78 -5.74
CA LYS A 410 -4.75 -27.10 -6.46
C LYS A 410 -5.32 -26.26 -7.60
N LYS A 411 -5.01 -24.97 -7.61
CA LYS A 411 -5.39 -24.04 -8.68
C LYS A 411 -4.63 -24.35 -9.97
N THR A 412 -5.32 -24.29 -11.11
CA THR A 412 -4.68 -24.51 -12.42
C THR A 412 -3.49 -23.58 -12.67
N VAL A 413 -2.45 -24.13 -13.31
CA VAL A 413 -1.34 -23.34 -13.86
C VAL A 413 -1.65 -22.79 -15.25
N LYS A 414 -2.64 -23.37 -15.96
CA LYS A 414 -2.98 -23.05 -17.36
C LYS A 414 -4.22 -22.15 -17.42
N THR A 415 -4.03 -20.89 -17.79
CA THR A 415 -5.14 -19.93 -18.05
C THR A 415 -6.11 -20.43 -19.13
N LYS A 416 -5.60 -21.17 -20.13
CA LYS A 416 -6.42 -21.77 -21.20
C LYS A 416 -7.55 -22.66 -20.69
N CYS A 417 -7.45 -23.19 -19.47
CA CYS A 417 -8.53 -23.97 -18.87
C CYS A 417 -9.85 -23.19 -18.83
N TYR A 418 -9.81 -21.91 -18.47
CA TYR A 418 -11.03 -21.11 -18.34
C TYR A 418 -11.77 -20.91 -19.68
N SER A 419 -11.03 -20.79 -20.77
CA SER A 419 -11.58 -20.64 -22.13
C SER A 419 -11.99 -21.96 -22.77
N ALA A 420 -11.45 -23.09 -22.31
CA ALA A 420 -11.79 -24.42 -22.80
C ALA A 420 -13.06 -25.00 -22.15
N ARG A 421 -13.61 -24.34 -21.12
CA ARG A 421 -14.87 -24.74 -20.48
C ARG A 421 -16.04 -24.62 -21.46
N LYS A 422 -17.03 -25.50 -21.30
CA LYS A 422 -18.30 -25.39 -22.04
C LYS A 422 -19.00 -24.06 -21.71
N PRO A 423 -19.71 -23.43 -22.66
CA PRO A 423 -20.50 -22.24 -22.36
C PRO A 423 -21.45 -22.45 -21.18
N GLY A 424 -21.53 -21.48 -20.28
CA GLY A 424 -22.39 -21.55 -19.08
C GLY A 424 -21.80 -22.32 -17.89
N VAL A 425 -20.58 -22.90 -18.01
CA VAL A 425 -19.92 -23.58 -16.88
C VAL A 425 -19.03 -22.61 -16.10
N GLY A 426 -19.41 -22.37 -14.84
CA GLY A 426 -18.67 -21.53 -13.90
C GLY A 426 -18.68 -20.03 -14.27
N PRO A 427 -18.06 -19.19 -13.43
CA PRO A 427 -17.98 -17.75 -13.67
C PRO A 427 -17.10 -17.41 -14.89
N SER A 428 -17.45 -16.32 -15.58
CA SER A 428 -16.69 -15.79 -16.71
C SER A 428 -15.35 -15.18 -16.27
N VAL A 429 -14.44 -14.93 -17.22
CA VAL A 429 -13.19 -14.21 -16.94
C VAL A 429 -13.50 -12.71 -16.84
N CYS A 430 -12.94 -12.03 -15.83
CA CYS A 430 -13.17 -10.60 -15.62
C CYS A 430 -12.75 -9.75 -16.84
N SER A 431 -13.49 -8.68 -17.10
CA SER A 431 -13.08 -7.67 -18.07
C SER A 431 -11.88 -6.87 -17.56
N LYS A 432 -11.16 -6.16 -18.44
CA LYS A 432 -9.97 -5.37 -18.04
C LYS A 432 -10.26 -4.34 -16.93
N GLY A 433 -11.49 -3.83 -16.84
CA GLY A 433 -11.87 -2.84 -15.82
C GLY A 433 -12.16 -3.45 -14.45
N HIS A 434 -12.43 -4.75 -14.38
CA HIS A 434 -12.77 -5.46 -13.13
C HIS A 434 -11.60 -6.25 -12.55
N ASP A 435 -10.56 -6.54 -13.35
CA ASP A 435 -9.32 -7.19 -12.92
C ASP A 435 -8.29 -6.13 -12.48
N VAL A 436 -8.54 -5.51 -11.32
CA VAL A 436 -7.75 -4.38 -10.81
C VAL A 436 -6.69 -4.88 -9.83
N GLU A 437 -5.44 -4.45 -10.04
CA GLU A 437 -4.30 -4.72 -9.14
C GLU A 437 -4.41 -4.01 -7.76
N SER A 438 -5.48 -3.23 -7.53
CA SER A 438 -5.68 -2.41 -6.33
C SER A 438 -7.13 -2.48 -5.81
N PRO A 439 -7.52 -3.57 -5.13
CA PRO A 439 -8.90 -3.79 -4.67
C PRO A 439 -9.19 -3.12 -3.31
N TYR A 440 -9.06 -1.79 -3.22
CA TYR A 440 -9.43 -1.05 -2.01
C TYR A 440 -10.95 -0.76 -1.99
N TYR A 441 -11.68 -1.29 -1.01
CA TYR A 441 -13.15 -1.24 -0.88
C TYR A 441 -13.95 -1.61 -2.14
N ARG A 442 -13.46 -2.59 -2.90
CA ARG A 442 -14.20 -3.09 -4.07
C ARG A 442 -15.22 -4.13 -3.64
N PRO A 443 -16.46 -4.10 -4.18
CA PRO A 443 -17.42 -5.17 -3.96
C PRO A 443 -16.92 -6.47 -4.60
N LEU A 444 -17.30 -7.61 -4.01
CA LEU A 444 -17.02 -8.93 -4.58
C LEU A 444 -17.51 -9.04 -6.03
N GLN A 445 -16.79 -9.80 -6.84
CA GLN A 445 -17.07 -9.95 -8.28
C GLN A 445 -17.24 -11.42 -8.63
N MET A 446 -18.31 -11.74 -9.37
CA MET A 446 -18.56 -13.09 -9.89
C MET A 446 -17.83 -13.32 -11.22
N CYS A 447 -16.51 -13.14 -11.22
CA CYS A 447 -15.65 -13.39 -12.39
C CYS A 447 -14.22 -13.79 -11.97
N ILE A 448 -13.54 -14.57 -12.82
CA ILE A 448 -12.15 -15.00 -12.58
C ILE A 448 -11.17 -13.87 -12.93
N GLY A 449 -10.48 -13.35 -11.90
CA GLY A 449 -9.45 -12.32 -12.01
C GLY A 449 -8.03 -12.87 -12.20
N GLY A 450 -7.07 -11.98 -12.49
CA GLY A 450 -5.65 -12.26 -12.61
C GLY A 450 -5.20 -12.98 -13.89
N THR A 451 -6.12 -13.54 -14.68
CA THR A 451 -5.78 -14.40 -15.84
C THR A 451 -5.03 -13.70 -16.97
N ARG A 452 -5.12 -12.36 -17.04
CA ARG A 452 -4.41 -11.53 -18.03
C ARG A 452 -3.17 -10.86 -17.45
N SER A 453 -2.90 -11.06 -16.16
CA SER A 453 -1.75 -10.46 -15.48
C SER A 453 -0.47 -11.14 -15.93
N ARG A 454 0.59 -10.34 -16.14
CA ARG A 454 1.94 -10.86 -16.38
C ARG A 454 2.48 -11.62 -15.16
N ARG A 455 1.87 -11.44 -13.99
CA ARG A 455 2.17 -12.16 -12.74
C ARG A 455 1.55 -13.56 -12.66
N TRP A 456 0.87 -14.03 -13.71
CA TRP A 456 0.41 -15.43 -13.80
C TRP A 456 1.61 -16.38 -13.97
N THR A 457 2.36 -16.56 -12.89
CA THR A 457 3.53 -17.42 -12.79
C THR A 457 3.25 -18.48 -11.72
N PRO A 458 3.30 -19.78 -12.07
CA PRO A 458 3.08 -20.87 -11.12
C PRO A 458 4.02 -20.80 -9.92
N ILE A 459 3.55 -21.20 -8.74
CA ILE A 459 4.37 -21.16 -7.51
C ILE A 459 5.62 -22.04 -7.61
N GLU A 460 5.57 -23.14 -8.36
CA GLU A 460 6.70 -24.05 -8.59
C GLU A 460 7.73 -23.48 -9.58
N GLY A 461 7.32 -22.53 -10.41
CA GLY A 461 8.19 -21.85 -11.38
C GLY A 461 8.90 -20.62 -10.81
N ARG A 462 8.60 -20.23 -9.56
CA ARG A 462 9.21 -19.09 -8.88
C ARG A 462 10.49 -19.50 -8.16
N THR A 463 11.35 -18.52 -7.91
CA THR A 463 12.52 -18.71 -7.06
C THR A 463 12.08 -19.18 -5.68
N ARG A 464 12.66 -20.28 -5.18
CA ARG A 464 12.33 -20.81 -3.84
C ARG A 464 12.83 -19.88 -2.73
N TRP A 465 12.16 -19.91 -1.59
CA TRP A 465 12.65 -19.22 -0.38
C TRP A 465 13.97 -19.85 0.09
N PRO A 466 14.96 -19.07 0.56
CA PRO A 466 14.98 -17.62 0.77
C PRO A 466 15.31 -16.76 -0.47
N GLY A 467 15.76 -17.37 -1.57
CA GLY A 467 16.17 -16.64 -2.78
C GLY A 467 15.10 -15.71 -3.37
N ARG A 468 13.82 -16.02 -3.15
CA ARG A 468 12.67 -15.20 -3.58
C ARG A 468 12.70 -13.76 -3.09
N SER A 469 13.36 -13.47 -1.96
CA SER A 469 13.50 -12.09 -1.48
C SER A 469 14.30 -11.23 -2.45
N ASN A 470 15.21 -11.83 -3.23
CA ASN A 470 16.02 -11.17 -4.24
C ASN A 470 15.57 -11.61 -5.63
N MET A 471 14.60 -10.87 -6.18
CA MET A 471 14.01 -11.14 -7.49
C MET A 471 15.06 -11.17 -8.60
N ASN A 472 14.95 -12.13 -9.50
CA ASN A 472 15.81 -12.20 -10.67
C ASN A 472 15.38 -11.19 -11.76
N LYS A 473 16.18 -11.05 -12.82
CA LYS A 473 15.91 -10.12 -13.93
C LYS A 473 14.54 -10.31 -14.59
N THR A 474 14.08 -11.56 -14.72
CA THR A 474 12.78 -11.85 -15.33
C THR A 474 11.63 -11.43 -14.43
N GLU A 475 11.73 -11.68 -13.12
CA GLU A 475 10.74 -11.27 -12.11
C GLU A 475 10.66 -9.74 -11.99
N LEU A 476 11.81 -9.04 -12.01
CA LEU A 476 11.86 -7.57 -11.97
C LEU A 476 11.25 -6.91 -13.21
N SER A 477 11.46 -7.50 -14.39
CA SER A 477 10.92 -6.98 -15.65
C SER A 477 9.38 -6.92 -15.66
N LEU A 478 8.70 -7.72 -14.81
CA LEU A 478 7.25 -7.67 -14.64
C LEU A 478 6.79 -6.33 -14.05
N TYR A 479 7.66 -5.67 -13.28
CA TYR A 479 7.43 -4.38 -12.62
C TYR A 479 8.12 -3.22 -13.32
N GLY A 480 8.83 -3.48 -14.42
CA GLY A 480 9.58 -2.45 -15.16
C GLY A 480 10.83 -1.95 -14.43
N LEU A 481 11.39 -2.77 -13.53
CA LEU A 481 12.59 -2.42 -12.77
C LEU A 481 13.83 -3.14 -13.31
N HIS A 482 14.97 -2.46 -13.22
CA HIS A 482 16.28 -3.04 -13.51
C HIS A 482 16.93 -3.64 -12.23
N PRO A 483 17.72 -4.72 -12.34
CA PRO A 483 18.43 -5.31 -11.19
C PRO A 483 19.31 -4.31 -10.44
N GLU A 484 19.92 -3.37 -11.16
CA GLU A 484 20.80 -2.34 -10.61
C GLU A 484 20.04 -1.39 -9.68
N GLU A 485 18.83 -0.96 -10.08
CA GLU A 485 17.97 -0.08 -9.28
C GLU A 485 17.58 -0.73 -7.94
N LEU A 486 17.18 -2.01 -7.98
CA LEU A 486 16.84 -2.73 -6.74
C LEU A 486 18.08 -3.04 -5.89
N GLY A 487 19.23 -3.27 -6.52
CA GLY A 487 20.50 -3.50 -5.84
C GLY A 487 20.92 -2.30 -5.00
N GLU A 488 20.98 -1.11 -5.62
CA GLU A 488 21.30 0.15 -4.94
C GLU A 488 20.28 0.46 -3.83
N TYR A 489 18.99 0.27 -4.12
CA TYR A 489 17.92 0.42 -3.13
C TYR A 489 18.13 -0.49 -1.92
N GLY A 490 18.49 -1.76 -2.14
CA GLY A 490 18.77 -2.73 -1.08
C GLY A 490 20.02 -2.39 -0.26
N GLU A 491 21.07 -1.90 -0.90
CA GLU A 491 22.30 -1.45 -0.22
C GLU A 491 22.03 -0.24 0.68
N ASN A 492 21.27 0.75 0.19
CA ASN A 492 20.86 1.88 1.00
C ASN A 492 20.07 1.43 2.24
N TRP A 493 19.06 0.56 2.08
CA TRP A 493 18.29 0.04 3.21
C TRP A 493 19.13 -0.76 4.20
N ARG A 494 20.15 -1.49 3.73
CA ARG A 494 21.08 -2.20 4.61
C ARG A 494 21.86 -1.23 5.50
N ALA A 495 22.31 -0.11 4.95
CA ALA A 495 22.97 0.94 5.72
C ALA A 495 21.99 1.58 6.71
N THR A 496 20.80 1.97 6.24
CA THR A 496 19.75 2.59 7.05
C THR A 496 19.32 1.71 8.23
N VAL A 497 19.14 0.40 8.03
CA VAL A 497 18.77 -0.51 9.14
C VAL A 497 19.86 -0.60 10.19
N ARG A 498 21.15 -0.54 9.81
CA ARG A 498 22.26 -0.53 10.78
C ARG A 498 22.24 0.75 11.63
N GLU A 499 22.03 1.89 10.97
CA GLU A 499 21.90 3.19 11.63
C GLU A 499 20.71 3.18 12.60
N TYR A 500 19.52 2.85 12.13
CA TYR A 500 18.31 2.77 12.96
C TYR A 500 18.52 1.89 14.19
N TRP A 501 19.10 0.69 14.02
CA TRP A 501 19.27 -0.23 15.15
C TRP A 501 20.25 0.28 16.22
N SER A 502 21.17 1.17 15.85
CA SER A 502 22.09 1.81 16.79
C SER A 502 21.41 2.91 17.62
N LEU A 503 20.33 3.50 17.09
CA LEU A 503 19.58 4.60 17.71
C LEU A 503 18.47 4.15 18.64
N LEU A 504 18.07 2.87 18.57
CA LEU A 504 17.00 2.30 19.40
C LEU A 504 17.47 2.02 20.83
N SER A 505 17.86 3.05 21.57
CA SER A 505 18.25 2.97 22.98
C SER A 505 17.62 4.13 23.74
N PRO A 506 16.99 3.91 24.92
CA PRO A 506 16.42 5.00 25.72
C PRO A 506 17.44 6.11 26.07
N LEU A 507 18.73 5.80 26.03
CA LEU A 507 19.80 6.78 26.20
C LEU A 507 19.79 7.89 25.14
N ILE A 508 19.16 7.68 23.98
CA ILE A 508 19.04 8.69 22.93
C ILE A 508 18.27 9.95 23.39
N PHE A 509 17.43 9.81 24.42
CA PHE A 509 16.67 10.90 25.01
C PHE A 509 17.38 11.53 26.22
N SER A 510 18.55 11.01 26.62
CA SER A 510 19.33 11.57 27.72
C SER A 510 20.26 12.69 27.24
N ASP A 511 20.22 13.84 27.91
CA ASP A 511 21.17 14.93 27.68
C ASP A 511 22.48 14.76 28.47
N HIS A 512 22.65 13.64 29.17
CA HIS A 512 23.89 13.36 29.90
C HIS A 512 25.03 13.04 28.92
N PRO A 513 26.16 13.77 28.95
CA PRO A 513 27.29 13.49 28.08
C PRO A 513 27.82 12.08 28.36
N LYS A 514 27.99 11.30 27.30
CA LYS A 514 28.55 9.94 27.38
C LYS A 514 29.91 9.97 28.06
N ARG A 515 30.15 9.04 28.98
CA ARG A 515 31.48 8.83 29.53
C ARG A 515 32.38 8.29 28.42
N PRO A 516 33.58 8.84 28.19
CA PRO A 516 34.50 8.28 27.20
C PRO A 516 34.79 6.81 27.51
N GLY A 517 34.46 5.90 26.59
CA GLY A 517 34.68 4.46 26.72
C GLY A 517 33.45 3.60 27.00
N ASP A 518 32.29 4.20 27.30
CA ASP A 518 31.02 3.46 27.39
C ASP A 518 30.34 3.41 26.01
N GLU A 519 30.30 2.24 25.38
CA GLU A 519 29.42 2.02 24.23
C GLU A 519 27.95 2.04 24.68
N ASP A 520 27.05 2.57 23.86
CA ASP A 520 25.63 2.53 24.18
C ASP A 520 25.19 1.06 24.33
N PRO A 521 24.45 0.70 25.39
CA PRO A 521 23.85 -0.61 25.46
C PRO A 521 22.93 -0.76 24.25
N SER A 522 23.23 -1.75 23.41
CA SER A 522 22.34 -2.14 22.34
C SER A 522 20.94 -2.42 22.90
N PRO A 523 19.84 -2.09 22.18
CA PRO A 523 18.50 -2.48 22.58
C PRO A 523 18.48 -3.95 23.00
N PRO A 524 17.76 -4.31 24.07
CA PRO A 524 17.72 -5.69 24.53
C PRO A 524 17.34 -6.62 23.37
N TYR A 525 18.09 -7.71 23.23
CA TYR A 525 17.86 -8.69 22.18
C TYR A 525 16.39 -9.15 22.18
N ASN A 526 15.78 -9.22 20.98
CA ASN A 526 14.37 -9.58 20.78
C ASN A 526 13.35 -8.68 21.50
N MET A 527 13.67 -7.38 21.65
CA MET A 527 12.71 -6.38 22.11
C MET A 527 11.60 -6.11 21.07
N LEU A 528 11.95 -6.07 19.79
CA LEU A 528 11.01 -5.81 18.70
C LEU A 528 10.57 -7.12 18.05
N ARG A 529 9.29 -7.24 17.73
CA ARG A 529 8.72 -8.39 17.03
C ARG A 529 7.74 -8.00 15.92
N ASN A 530 6.76 -7.18 16.24
CA ASN A 530 5.71 -6.70 15.34
C ASN A 530 6.12 -5.33 14.77
N VAL A 531 6.54 -5.29 13.51
CA VAL A 531 6.94 -4.05 12.83
C VAL A 531 5.87 -3.63 11.83
N LEU A 532 5.47 -2.36 11.86
CA LEU A 532 4.58 -1.75 10.87
C LEU A 532 5.39 -0.78 10.01
N ASP A 533 5.50 -1.06 8.71
CA ASP A 533 6.12 -0.14 7.75
C ASP A 533 5.03 0.58 6.98
N MET A 534 4.81 1.86 7.30
CA MET A 534 3.66 2.63 6.82
C MET A 534 3.75 3.02 5.35
N ASN A 535 4.96 3.03 4.78
CA ASN A 535 5.21 3.30 3.37
C ASN A 535 6.32 2.39 2.83
N ALA A 536 5.98 1.12 2.65
CA ALA A 536 6.98 0.08 2.40
C ALA A 536 7.65 0.13 1.03
N GLN A 537 7.09 0.87 0.06
CA GLN A 537 7.58 0.93 -1.33
C GLN A 537 7.85 -0.49 -1.88
N TYR A 538 9.11 -0.90 -2.10
CA TYR A 538 9.46 -2.25 -2.60
C TYR A 538 9.69 -3.31 -1.49
N GLY A 539 9.38 -2.98 -0.23
CA GLY A 539 9.65 -3.82 0.94
C GLY A 539 11.12 -3.77 1.39
N GLY A 540 11.78 -2.62 1.20
CA GLY A 540 13.22 -2.45 1.46
C GLY A 540 13.60 -2.67 2.92
N LEU A 541 12.87 -2.05 3.86
CA LEU A 541 13.07 -2.23 5.29
C LEU A 541 12.98 -3.72 5.68
N ASN A 542 11.93 -4.41 5.23
CA ASN A 542 11.73 -5.83 5.52
C ASN A 542 12.86 -6.71 4.96
N SER A 543 13.30 -6.45 3.72
CA SER A 543 14.43 -7.15 3.13
C SER A 543 15.71 -6.97 3.94
N ALA A 544 16.01 -5.73 4.33
CA ALA A 544 17.20 -5.41 5.11
C ALA A 544 17.16 -6.02 6.52
N LEU A 545 15.99 -6.03 7.18
CA LEU A 545 15.80 -6.67 8.50
C LEU A 545 15.99 -8.20 8.43
N LEU A 546 15.46 -8.84 7.37
CA LEU A 546 15.66 -10.26 7.11
C LEU A 546 17.13 -10.60 6.91
N GLU A 547 17.83 -9.83 6.07
CA GLU A 547 19.26 -10.03 5.80
C GLU A 547 20.13 -9.78 7.04
N ALA A 548 19.74 -8.82 7.88
CA ALA A 548 20.34 -8.57 9.18
C ALA A 548 19.95 -9.60 10.26
N ARG A 549 19.19 -10.65 9.89
CA ARG A 549 18.74 -11.75 10.76
C ARG A 549 18.02 -11.26 12.03
N LYS A 550 17.22 -10.20 11.89
CA LYS A 550 16.36 -9.72 12.98
C LYS A 550 15.13 -10.63 13.09
N SER A 551 14.80 -11.05 14.30
CA SER A 551 13.66 -11.96 14.59
C SER A 551 12.30 -11.24 14.56
N VAL A 552 12.04 -10.45 13.52
CA VAL A 552 10.84 -9.62 13.35
C VAL A 552 9.99 -10.10 12.19
N TRP A 553 8.72 -9.68 12.17
CA TRP A 553 7.92 -9.67 10.95
C TRP A 553 7.45 -8.24 10.66
N VAL A 554 7.28 -7.93 9.38
CA VAL A 554 6.90 -6.58 8.94
C VAL A 554 5.54 -6.65 8.23
N MET A 555 4.58 -5.86 8.71
CA MET A 555 3.41 -5.49 7.93
C MET A 555 3.82 -4.38 6.95
N ASN A 556 3.99 -4.74 5.68
CA ASN A 556 4.41 -3.80 4.65
C ASN A 556 3.18 -3.08 4.09
N VAL A 557 2.98 -1.82 4.46
CA VAL A 557 1.83 -1.05 4.00
C VAL A 557 2.19 -0.23 2.78
N VAL A 558 1.34 -0.29 1.76
CA VAL A 558 1.43 0.56 0.58
C VAL A 558 0.29 1.58 0.64
N PRO A 559 0.59 2.88 0.81
CA PRO A 559 -0.42 3.92 0.83
C PRO A 559 -1.20 3.98 -0.48
N THR A 560 -2.53 4.10 -0.42
CA THR A 560 -3.38 4.32 -1.61
C THR A 560 -3.10 5.63 -2.32
N ALA A 561 -2.45 6.57 -1.62
CA ALA A 561 -2.00 7.86 -2.14
C ALA A 561 -0.81 7.74 -3.13
N GLY A 562 -0.06 6.65 -3.09
CA GLY A 562 1.16 6.48 -3.88
C GLY A 562 1.04 5.44 -5.01
N PRO A 563 2.13 5.18 -5.74
CA PRO A 563 2.21 4.07 -6.66
C PRO A 563 2.02 2.73 -5.94
N ASN A 564 1.23 1.83 -6.54
CA ASN A 564 0.92 0.54 -5.94
C ASN A 564 2.05 -0.48 -6.18
N HIS A 565 2.91 -0.63 -5.18
CA HIS A 565 4.00 -1.61 -5.16
C HIS A 565 3.65 -2.94 -4.47
N LEU A 566 2.43 -3.08 -3.94
CA LEU A 566 2.02 -4.24 -3.16
C LEU A 566 2.15 -5.57 -3.92
N PRO A 567 1.80 -5.67 -5.22
CA PRO A 567 2.00 -6.91 -5.97
C PRO A 567 3.47 -7.36 -6.00
N MET A 568 4.44 -6.45 -5.97
CA MET A 568 5.87 -6.78 -5.93
C MET A 568 6.29 -7.29 -4.55
N ILE A 569 5.87 -6.61 -3.47
CA ILE A 569 6.13 -7.04 -2.09
C ILE A 569 5.67 -8.49 -1.87
N LEU A 570 4.45 -8.80 -2.30
CA LEU A 570 3.87 -10.14 -2.17
C LEU A 570 4.58 -11.19 -3.02
N ASP A 571 5.08 -10.80 -4.20
CA ASP A 571 5.82 -11.69 -5.08
C ASP A 571 7.26 -11.95 -4.62
N ARG A 572 7.84 -11.07 -3.80
CA ARG A 572 9.11 -11.30 -3.07
C ARG A 572 8.96 -12.30 -1.91
N GLY A 573 7.72 -12.69 -1.58
CA GLY A 573 7.44 -13.59 -0.46
C GLY A 573 7.33 -12.89 0.90
N PHE A 574 7.02 -11.58 0.88
CA PHE A 574 6.64 -10.81 2.07
C PHE A 574 5.12 -10.67 2.17
N VAL A 575 4.63 -10.20 3.31
CA VAL A 575 3.22 -9.85 3.53
C VAL A 575 3.04 -8.35 3.58
N GLY A 576 1.92 -7.87 3.06
CA GLY A 576 1.63 -6.44 3.04
C GLY A 576 0.19 -6.16 2.64
N VAL A 577 -0.22 -4.91 2.77
CA VAL A 577 -1.60 -4.48 2.52
C VAL A 577 -1.66 -3.07 1.92
N LEU A 578 -2.70 -2.81 1.13
CA LEU A 578 -3.03 -1.47 0.66
C LEU A 578 -3.87 -0.77 1.72
N HIS A 579 -3.51 0.47 2.05
CA HIS A 579 -4.22 1.22 3.08
C HIS A 579 -4.27 2.72 2.79
N ASP A 580 -5.41 3.34 3.11
CA ASP A 580 -5.55 4.78 3.18
C ASP A 580 -5.32 5.23 4.62
N TRP A 581 -4.21 5.92 4.89
CA TRP A 581 -3.84 6.41 6.22
C TRP A 581 -4.76 7.53 6.74
N CYS A 582 -5.72 8.01 5.94
CA CYS A 582 -6.82 8.83 6.44
C CYS A 582 -7.96 8.02 7.07
N GLU A 583 -7.83 6.70 7.14
CA GLU A 583 -8.74 5.80 7.83
C GLU A 583 -7.99 5.01 8.91
N ALA A 584 -8.70 4.54 9.93
CA ALA A 584 -8.10 3.69 10.94
C ALA A 584 -7.65 2.34 10.33
N PHE A 585 -6.44 1.92 10.68
CA PHE A 585 -5.85 0.65 10.27
C PHE A 585 -6.63 -0.52 10.89
N PRO A 586 -6.97 -1.58 10.14
CA PRO A 586 -7.85 -2.65 10.59
C PRO A 586 -7.14 -3.64 11.51
N THR A 587 -6.84 -3.20 12.72
CA THR A 587 -6.17 -3.97 13.78
C THR A 587 -6.56 -3.45 15.17
N TYR A 588 -6.27 -4.25 16.20
CA TYR A 588 -6.48 -3.89 17.59
C TYR A 588 -5.45 -2.85 18.07
N PRO A 589 -5.78 -2.03 19.08
CA PRO A 589 -4.81 -1.12 19.69
C PRO A 589 -3.60 -1.85 20.28
N ARG A 590 -2.47 -1.16 20.43
CA ARG A 590 -1.25 -1.65 21.09
C ARG A 590 -0.74 -2.97 20.49
N THR A 591 -0.64 -3.00 19.17
CA THR A 591 -0.26 -4.19 18.40
C THR A 591 1.22 -4.20 18.00
N TYR A 592 1.77 -3.05 17.63
CA TYR A 592 3.10 -2.97 17.01
C TYR A 592 4.15 -2.46 18.00
N ASP A 593 5.34 -3.06 17.97
CA ASP A 593 6.48 -2.68 18.81
C ASP A 593 7.32 -1.58 18.13
N LEU A 594 7.31 -1.53 16.79
CA LEU A 594 7.97 -0.51 15.98
C LEU A 594 7.05 -0.07 14.84
N VAL A 595 6.86 1.25 14.72
CA VAL A 595 6.21 1.88 13.56
C VAL A 595 7.25 2.68 12.79
N HIS A 596 7.36 2.41 11.48
CA HIS A 596 8.30 3.08 10.59
C HIS A 596 7.54 3.81 9.49
N ALA A 597 8.02 5.02 9.15
CA ALA A 597 7.48 5.81 8.04
C ALA A 597 8.63 6.53 7.29
N ASP A 598 8.89 6.12 6.05
CA ASP A 598 9.82 6.82 5.14
C ASP A 598 9.02 7.62 4.09
N ASN A 599 9.25 8.93 4.03
CA ASN A 599 8.61 9.88 3.13
C ASN A 599 7.06 9.84 3.13
N LEU A 600 6.45 9.33 4.20
CA LEU A 600 5.00 9.23 4.31
C LEU A 600 4.35 10.61 4.44
N LEU A 601 4.93 11.51 5.25
CA LEU A 601 4.34 12.83 5.50
C LEU A 601 4.40 13.67 4.21
N SER A 602 5.52 13.60 3.48
CA SER A 602 5.63 14.20 2.15
C SER A 602 4.60 13.64 1.17
N LEU A 603 4.37 12.32 1.18
CA LEU A 603 3.37 11.68 0.33
C LEU A 603 1.95 12.18 0.65
N GLN A 604 1.63 12.40 1.93
CA GLN A 604 0.30 12.84 2.34
C GLN A 604 0.05 14.33 2.12
N THR A 605 1.07 15.17 2.35
CA THR A 605 0.94 16.64 2.22
C THR A 605 1.05 17.12 0.77
N SER A 606 1.80 16.41 -0.09
CA SER A 606 1.93 16.77 -1.51
C SER A 606 0.62 16.62 -2.31
N GLN A 607 -0.33 15.84 -1.81
CA GLN A 607 -1.64 15.72 -2.43
C GLN A 607 -2.51 16.94 -2.13
N ARG A 608 -2.94 17.66 -3.17
CA ARG A 608 -3.90 18.80 -3.09
C ARG A 608 -5.29 18.44 -2.49
N ARG A 609 -5.46 17.21 -2.00
CA ARG A 609 -6.69 16.65 -1.43
C ARG A 609 -6.38 15.66 -0.28
N SER A 610 -5.39 15.94 0.58
CA SER A 610 -5.31 15.15 1.83
C SER A 610 -6.68 15.24 2.52
N LYS A 611 -7.28 14.09 2.83
CA LYS A 611 -8.62 14.02 3.43
C LYS A 611 -8.56 14.13 4.96
N CYS A 612 -7.37 14.07 5.52
CA CYS A 612 -7.10 14.02 6.95
C CYS A 612 -5.90 14.90 7.32
N SER A 613 -5.87 15.30 8.59
CA SER A 613 -4.78 16.08 9.19
C SER A 613 -3.59 15.17 9.54
N LEU A 614 -2.40 15.75 9.74
CA LEU A 614 -1.27 14.99 10.30
C LEU A 614 -1.60 14.48 11.70
N MET A 615 -2.34 15.24 12.51
CA MET A 615 -2.77 14.78 13.83
C MET A 615 -3.57 13.48 13.75
N ASP A 616 -4.46 13.35 12.75
CA ASP A 616 -5.26 12.12 12.55
C ASP A 616 -4.37 10.88 12.31
N ILE A 617 -3.28 11.05 11.56
CA ILE A 617 -2.30 9.97 11.31
C ILE A 617 -1.57 9.64 12.61
N PHE A 618 -1.14 10.65 13.35
CA PHE A 618 -0.37 10.47 14.58
C PHE A 618 -1.20 9.87 15.72
N THR A 619 -2.48 10.22 15.87
CA THR A 619 -3.39 9.57 16.84
C THR A 619 -3.67 8.12 16.46
N GLU A 620 -3.75 7.81 15.17
CA GLU A 620 -3.80 6.43 14.70
C GLU A 620 -2.51 5.67 15.01
N VAL A 621 -1.32 6.25 14.78
CA VAL A 621 -0.05 5.63 15.20
C VAL A 621 -0.02 5.41 16.71
N ASP A 622 -0.50 6.35 17.53
CA ASP A 622 -0.61 6.17 18.98
C ASP A 622 -1.50 4.99 19.36
N ARG A 623 -2.64 4.83 18.70
CA ARG A 623 -3.54 3.69 18.89
C ARG A 623 -2.85 2.37 18.58
N LEU A 624 -2.09 2.31 17.48
CA LEU A 624 -1.43 1.11 16.98
C LEU A 624 -0.21 0.69 17.78
N LEU A 625 0.55 1.66 18.27
CA LEU A 625 1.82 1.48 18.95
C LEU A 625 1.63 0.95 20.38
N ARG A 626 2.44 -0.02 20.76
CA ARG A 626 2.51 -0.51 22.14
C ARG A 626 3.11 0.53 23.08
N PRO A 627 2.71 0.56 24.36
CA PRO A 627 3.52 1.20 25.39
C PRO A 627 4.96 0.68 25.34
N GLU A 628 5.92 1.58 25.47
CA GLU A 628 7.37 1.36 25.25
C GLU A 628 7.76 1.02 23.80
N GLY A 629 6.83 1.18 22.85
CA GLY A 629 7.08 1.00 21.43
C GLY A 629 7.83 2.19 20.82
N TRP A 630 8.51 1.91 19.71
CA TRP A 630 9.34 2.87 18.98
C TRP A 630 8.66 3.38 17.72
N VAL A 631 8.94 4.63 17.36
CA VAL A 631 8.57 5.22 16.07
C VAL A 631 9.81 5.78 15.39
N ILE A 632 9.94 5.49 14.09
CA ILE A 632 11.00 6.03 13.25
C ILE A 632 10.34 6.72 12.06
N ILE A 633 10.51 8.04 11.95
CA ILE A 633 10.00 8.83 10.82
C ILE A 633 11.18 9.47 10.11
N ARG A 634 11.34 9.16 8.82
CA ARG A 634 12.32 9.80 7.95
C ARG A 634 11.58 10.58 6.88
N ASP A 635 11.72 11.90 6.90
CA ASP A 635 11.03 12.78 5.95
C ASP A 635 11.83 14.09 5.79
N THR A 636 11.27 15.06 5.05
CA THR A 636 11.87 16.39 4.89
C THR A 636 12.04 17.09 6.25
N ALA A 637 13.09 17.92 6.36
CA ALA A 637 13.41 18.63 7.59
C ALA A 637 12.22 19.40 8.17
N GLN A 638 11.45 20.11 7.33
CA GLN A 638 10.26 20.86 7.76
C GLN A 638 9.19 19.95 8.37
N LEU A 639 8.85 18.86 7.67
CA LEU A 639 7.81 17.93 8.14
C LEU A 639 8.22 17.17 9.40
N VAL A 640 9.52 16.92 9.57
CA VAL A 640 10.07 16.34 10.80
C VAL A 640 9.93 17.28 11.99
N GLU A 641 10.14 18.59 11.82
CA GLU A 641 9.91 19.57 12.88
C GLU A 641 8.42 19.70 13.24
N THR A 642 7.53 19.71 12.25
CA THR A 642 6.08 19.65 12.48
C THR A 642 5.69 18.38 13.23
N ALA A 643 6.23 17.22 12.81
CA ALA A 643 6.02 15.95 13.49
C ALA A 643 6.51 15.98 14.94
N ARG A 644 7.67 16.57 15.22
CA ARG A 644 8.19 16.75 16.59
C ARG A 644 7.19 17.54 17.45
N ALA A 645 6.61 18.62 16.94
CA ALA A 645 5.60 19.39 17.68
C ALA A 645 4.32 18.56 17.98
N LEU A 646 3.90 17.68 17.06
CA LEU A 646 2.77 16.76 17.28
C LEU A 646 3.09 15.71 18.34
N THR A 647 4.32 15.17 18.37
CA THR A 647 4.70 14.15 19.37
C THR A 647 4.61 14.65 20.81
N THR A 648 4.84 15.95 21.03
CA THR A 648 4.65 16.59 22.35
C THR A 648 3.19 16.54 22.80
N GLN A 649 2.24 16.75 21.88
CA GLN A 649 0.81 16.67 22.18
C GLN A 649 0.36 15.24 22.52
N LEU A 650 1.05 14.23 21.98
CA LEU A 650 0.81 12.81 22.24
C LEU A 650 1.56 12.29 23.48
N LYS A 651 2.37 13.14 24.14
CA LYS A 651 3.19 12.78 25.31
C LYS A 651 4.24 11.73 25.00
N TRP A 652 4.79 11.74 23.78
CA TRP A 652 5.91 10.86 23.41
C TRP A 652 7.25 11.53 23.69
N GLU A 653 8.27 10.72 23.94
CA GLU A 653 9.66 11.15 23.94
C GLU A 653 10.15 11.16 22.49
N ALA A 654 10.87 12.21 22.08
CA ALA A 654 11.26 12.41 20.68
C ALA A 654 12.64 13.04 20.54
N ARG A 655 13.42 12.57 19.57
CA ARG A 655 14.75 13.10 19.22
C ARG A 655 14.88 13.22 17.70
N VAL A 656 15.32 14.39 17.24
CA VAL A 656 15.66 14.63 15.83
C VAL A 656 17.14 14.33 15.63
N ILE A 657 17.44 13.56 14.59
CA ILE A 657 18.79 13.18 14.17
C ILE A 657 18.99 13.68 12.73
N GLU A 658 20.14 14.28 12.48
CA GLU A 658 20.54 14.70 11.14
C GLU A 658 21.00 13.48 10.32
N VAL A 659 20.55 13.38 9.08
CA VAL A 659 20.92 12.28 8.19
C VAL A 659 22.19 12.68 7.45
N GLU A 660 23.31 12.00 7.71
CA GLU A 660 24.62 12.34 7.13
C GLU A 660 24.63 12.43 5.60
N SER A 661 23.75 11.68 4.93
CA SER A 661 23.67 11.60 3.47
C SER A 661 22.83 12.68 2.80
N SER A 662 22.08 13.51 3.54
CA SER A 662 21.18 14.51 2.96
C SER A 662 20.88 15.67 3.91
N SER A 663 21.18 16.91 3.50
CA SER A 663 20.83 18.12 4.25
C SER A 663 19.32 18.39 4.34
N GLU A 664 18.55 17.85 3.39
CA GLU A 664 17.10 18.10 3.26
C GLU A 664 16.24 17.12 4.07
N GLN A 665 16.82 16.01 4.51
CA GLN A 665 16.10 14.95 5.22
C GLN A 665 16.55 14.87 6.67
N ARG A 666 15.59 14.59 7.55
CA ARG A 666 15.85 14.37 8.97
C ARG A 666 15.19 13.07 9.41
N LEU A 667 15.70 12.54 10.51
CA LEU A 667 15.16 11.37 11.18
C LEU A 667 14.58 11.79 12.52
N LEU A 668 13.34 11.39 12.79
CA LEU A 668 12.68 11.56 14.07
C LEU A 668 12.53 10.19 14.72
N ILE A 669 13.19 10.02 15.86
CA ILE A 669 13.09 8.83 16.70
C ILE A 669 12.20 9.15 17.88
N CYS A 670 11.14 8.37 18.09
CA CYS A 670 10.26 8.54 19.23
C CYS A 670 10.08 7.25 20.02
N GLN A 671 9.74 7.38 21.30
CA GLN A 671 9.30 6.30 22.15
C GLN A 671 8.00 6.70 22.85
N LYS A 672 7.01 5.80 22.88
CA LYS A 672 5.75 5.99 23.60
C LYS A 672 5.90 5.51 25.05
N PRO A 673 5.85 6.38 26.07
CA PRO A 673 6.01 5.95 27.46
C PRO A 673 4.84 5.09 27.94
N LEU A 674 5.11 4.18 28.87
CA LEU A 674 4.06 3.46 29.61
C LEU A 674 3.36 4.36 30.63
N ALA A 675 2.24 4.95 30.24
CA ALA A 675 1.34 5.64 31.16
C ALA A 675 0.65 4.63 32.10
N LYS A 676 1.03 4.62 33.38
CA LYS A 676 0.35 3.81 34.40
C LYS A 676 -0.87 4.54 34.95
N ARG A 677 -2.01 3.87 34.93
CA ARG A 677 -3.20 4.33 35.64
C ARG A 677 -3.03 4.03 37.12
N GLN A 678 -3.16 5.04 37.98
CA GLN A 678 -3.24 4.79 39.43
C GLN A 678 -4.56 4.07 39.71
N SER A 679 -4.51 2.95 40.45
CA SER A 679 -5.73 2.28 40.92
C SER A 679 -6.42 3.20 41.94
N SER A 680 -7.54 3.78 41.56
CA SER A 680 -8.43 4.52 42.47
C SER A 680 -9.17 3.58 43.40
#